data_AF-A0A1Y6BQ82-F1
#
_entry.id   AF-A0A1Y6BQ82-F1
#
_cell.length_a   1.000
_cell.length_b   1.000
_cell.length_c   1.000
_cell.angle_alpha   90.00
_cell.angle_beta   90.00
_cell.angle_gamma   90.00
#
_symmetry.space_group_name_H-M   'P 1'
#
loop_
_entity.id
_entity.type
_entity.pdbx_description
1 polymer ?
#
loop_
_entity_poly.entity_id
_entity_poly.type
_entity_poly.pdbx_seq_one_letter_code
_entity_poly.pdbx_strand_id
1 'polypeptide(L)'
;MNSITLRLMLQHLCYLGLGLFPFLISINRNLEYEYAMSLCLLLGVIAWLGGLWPKSRQWLLAAPPWTVLTGLFVMLLPAFTWRLVQACLCEPREIALWLLLVTVPAWFVHWGFLSIFEQCQGMKSRQKIILYLALGLCTIVWPLWEIWYLPQKRSTSLLYGVFHGPIYDTWLPIDAGIIVKRSLHGAMGLIAWSLCATKIDKKITLSLLALIASINISFEQFPSQGHGLGALKRDLPQIMEGPHHSLHFPAELNSRQREMVQSIHQQSLFHTQDLRQYFPSAPHVYVFVYRSQQDKKLIFGGGGTDITDVITPSIHINLSSWPHPTLRHELVHAMASDQAFYGLGFHPNMAFTEGFAVALAPQERSISLDGSVFTLLKQNKLPDVERLFSPLFWTESGARAYRTAGSLIRYLLKRYGYESVAKIYAGKPWTDVIDKAPRAVIEDWLSHIKSQDQHQRYSGQYSEALFRYPGVLQDTCPHSKALLRQFKNKEIFPSWRWPASWSHDTYWDWRLALEPKNQRVTYSIKLRRVKEMIRSNDQKSVRQFISEQELDVAKIRFLEDYWLAQLVADLHAWLGDAKSDDELLKHLENFQESSFVGFSAARQLELRLLIASDTNLPQKDIRDYLAGFSSFKKLKPFDHWLYHYLRIRRPIRISEDELRNLVSMTIPHDLSENIKFEWHKTLGGRLMEAKLYELAASTFEGALNFAHPGAKDVSKLFQEEATWHAQRI
;
A
#
# COMPACT_ATOMS: atom_id res chain seq x y z
N MET A 1 23.93 49.73 -12.40
CA MET A 1 24.20 48.28 -12.59
C MET A 1 24.51 48.02 -14.05
N ASN A 2 25.62 47.35 -14.36
CA ASN A 2 25.90 46.91 -15.74
C ASN A 2 24.81 45.92 -16.20
N SER A 3 24.50 45.91 -17.51
CA SER A 3 23.45 45.07 -18.09
C SER A 3 23.66 43.57 -17.80
N ILE A 4 24.91 43.14 -17.64
CA ILE A 4 25.30 41.77 -17.25
C ILE A 4 24.90 41.45 -15.81
N THR A 5 25.15 42.36 -14.87
CA THR A 5 24.81 42.17 -13.45
C THR A 5 23.31 42.07 -13.24
N LEU A 6 22.52 42.91 -13.91
CA LEU A 6 21.05 42.86 -13.86
C LEU A 6 20.52 41.54 -14.42
N ARG A 7 21.10 41.06 -15.53
CA ARG A 7 20.74 39.78 -16.14
C ARG A 7 21.03 38.59 -15.23
N LEU A 8 22.21 38.55 -14.62
CA LEU A 8 22.57 37.51 -13.66
C LEU A 8 21.62 37.54 -12.46
N MET A 9 21.28 38.72 -11.94
CA MET A 9 20.35 38.85 -10.82
C MET A 9 18.96 38.30 -11.15
N LEU A 10 18.39 38.68 -12.30
CA LEU A 10 17.08 38.18 -12.76
C LEU A 10 17.09 36.65 -12.95
N GLN A 11 18.18 36.09 -13.47
CA GLN A 11 18.34 34.66 -13.64
C GLN A 11 18.31 33.91 -12.30
N HIS A 12 19.08 34.38 -11.32
CA HIS A 12 19.10 33.78 -9.99
C HIS A 12 17.75 33.94 -9.28
N LEU A 13 17.05 35.07 -9.45
CA LEU A 13 15.68 35.24 -8.94
C LEU A 13 14.70 34.24 -9.56
N CYS A 14 14.83 33.95 -10.85
CA CYS A 14 14.02 32.90 -11.50
C CYS A 14 14.32 31.52 -10.88
N TYR A 15 15.60 31.15 -10.73
CA TYR A 15 15.98 29.87 -10.11
C TYR A 15 15.53 29.75 -8.65
N LEU A 16 15.58 30.84 -7.89
CA LEU A 16 15.05 30.89 -6.54
C LEU A 16 13.53 30.68 -6.55
N GLY A 17 12.81 31.34 -7.46
CA GLY A 17 11.38 31.15 -7.66
C GLY A 17 11.01 29.70 -8.00
N LEU A 18 11.82 29.02 -8.81
CA LEU A 18 11.64 27.59 -9.11
C LEU A 18 11.88 26.71 -7.89
N GLY A 19 12.93 26.99 -7.12
CA GLY A 19 13.18 26.32 -5.84
C GLY A 19 12.02 26.54 -4.85
N LEU A 20 11.35 27.69 -4.91
CA LEU A 20 10.22 28.02 -4.04
C LEU A 20 8.89 27.41 -4.51
N PHE A 21 8.74 27.11 -5.80
CA PHE A 21 7.47 26.68 -6.38
C PHE A 21 6.88 25.41 -5.76
N PRO A 22 7.65 24.33 -5.48
CA PRO A 22 7.10 23.17 -4.79
C PRO A 22 6.46 23.52 -3.43
N PHE A 23 6.90 24.61 -2.78
CA PHE A 23 6.30 25.11 -1.54
C PHE A 23 4.92 25.75 -1.68
N LEU A 24 4.41 25.94 -2.89
CA LEU A 24 3.06 26.47 -3.13
C LEU A 24 2.01 25.37 -3.25
N ILE A 25 2.43 24.10 -3.34
CA ILE A 25 1.53 22.95 -3.52
C ILE A 25 1.41 22.19 -2.19
N SER A 26 0.24 21.63 -1.87
CA SER A 26 0.02 20.87 -0.62
C SER A 26 0.85 19.57 -0.51
N ILE A 27 1.73 19.32 -1.48
CA ILE A 27 2.84 18.35 -1.48
C ILE A 27 3.82 18.61 -0.31
N ASN A 28 3.79 19.80 0.29
CA ASN A 28 4.66 20.27 1.37
C ASN A 28 4.74 19.45 2.66
N ARG A 29 3.75 18.61 2.96
CA ARG A 29 3.78 17.82 4.22
C ARG A 29 4.54 16.51 4.08
N ASN A 30 4.98 16.18 2.86
CA ASN A 30 5.20 14.78 2.52
C ASN A 30 6.60 14.46 1.97
N LEU A 31 7.31 15.34 1.24
CA LEU A 31 8.10 14.75 0.16
C LEU A 31 9.54 15.27 -0.05
N GLU A 32 10.49 14.48 0.44
CA GLU A 32 11.90 14.53 0.02
C GLU A 32 12.03 14.25 -1.50
N TYR A 33 11.32 13.23 -1.98
CA TYR A 33 11.33 12.73 -3.36
C TYR A 33 10.45 13.59 -4.31
N GLU A 34 9.21 13.85 -3.93
CA GLU A 34 8.19 14.80 -4.42
C GLU A 34 8.76 16.13 -4.87
N TYR A 35 9.49 16.73 -3.94
CA TYR A 35 10.15 18.00 -4.14
C TYR A 35 11.19 17.90 -5.26
N ALA A 36 12.06 16.90 -5.21
CA ALA A 36 13.11 16.70 -6.23
C ALA A 36 12.53 16.38 -7.62
N MET A 37 11.46 15.58 -7.68
CA MET A 37 10.73 15.24 -8.91
C MET A 37 9.99 16.45 -9.49
N SER A 38 9.34 17.25 -8.64
CA SER A 38 8.65 18.49 -9.06
C SER A 38 9.63 19.48 -9.66
N LEU A 39 10.79 19.69 -9.02
CA LEU A 39 11.87 20.50 -9.59
C LEU A 39 12.36 19.96 -10.93
N CYS A 40 12.54 18.65 -11.04
CA CYS A 40 12.95 18.00 -12.29
C CYS A 40 11.95 18.27 -13.43
N LEU A 41 10.65 18.11 -13.16
CA LEU A 41 9.58 18.39 -14.13
C LEU A 41 9.57 19.86 -14.56
N LEU A 42 9.66 20.80 -13.60
CA LEU A 42 9.69 22.24 -13.89
C LEU A 42 10.91 22.61 -14.73
N LEU A 43 12.08 22.05 -14.41
CA LEU A 43 13.29 22.23 -15.22
C LEU A 43 13.08 21.71 -16.65
N GLY A 44 12.46 20.55 -16.82
CA GLY A 44 12.14 20.00 -18.14
C GLY A 44 11.20 20.89 -18.94
N VAL A 45 10.14 21.43 -18.32
CA VAL A 45 9.18 22.32 -18.98
C VAL A 45 9.81 23.66 -19.33
N ILE A 46 10.57 24.25 -18.42
CA ILE A 46 11.23 25.55 -18.64
C ILE A 46 12.33 25.45 -19.66
N ALA A 47 13.07 24.33 -19.66
CA ALA A 47 13.97 24.00 -20.73
C ALA A 47 13.26 24.12 -22.06
N TRP A 48 12.17 23.35 -22.17
CA TRP A 48 11.39 23.21 -23.38
C TRP A 48 10.83 24.56 -23.87
N LEU A 49 10.20 25.33 -22.99
CA LEU A 49 9.66 26.65 -23.36
C LEU A 49 10.78 27.67 -23.66
N GLY A 50 11.84 27.69 -22.85
CA GLY A 50 12.98 28.58 -23.00
C GLY A 50 13.78 28.33 -24.28
N GLY A 51 13.78 27.09 -24.78
CA GLY A 51 14.36 26.70 -26.05
C GLY A 51 13.59 27.18 -27.28
N LEU A 52 12.37 27.71 -27.15
CA LEU A 52 11.60 28.24 -28.29
C LEU A 52 12.00 29.68 -28.66
N TRP A 53 12.52 30.46 -27.72
CA TRP A 53 12.89 31.86 -27.96
C TRP A 53 14.38 32.03 -28.27
N PRO A 54 14.78 32.57 -29.45
CA PRO A 54 16.19 32.75 -29.80
C PRO A 54 16.97 33.61 -28.80
N LYS A 55 16.34 34.68 -28.29
CA LYS A 55 16.96 35.60 -27.33
C LYS A 55 17.18 34.96 -25.96
N SER A 56 16.27 34.12 -25.47
CA SER A 56 16.44 33.41 -24.19
C SER A 56 17.53 32.33 -24.29
N ARG A 57 17.63 31.64 -25.43
CA ARG A 57 18.69 30.65 -25.67
C ARG A 57 20.08 31.27 -25.66
N GLN A 58 20.28 32.33 -26.44
CA GLN A 58 21.54 33.08 -26.45
C GLN A 58 21.86 33.67 -25.08
N TRP A 59 20.84 34.14 -24.35
CA TRP A 59 20.99 34.66 -22.98
C TRP A 59 21.46 33.58 -21.99
N LEU A 60 20.90 32.37 -22.05
CA LEU A 60 21.30 31.25 -21.19
C LEU A 60 22.70 30.73 -21.53
N LEU A 61 23.03 30.58 -22.81
CA LEU A 61 24.29 29.97 -23.26
C LEU A 61 25.48 30.94 -23.29
N ALA A 62 25.24 32.25 -23.35
CA ALA A 62 26.29 33.27 -23.22
C ALA A 62 26.70 33.50 -21.75
N ALA A 63 25.99 32.90 -20.79
CA ALA A 63 26.34 33.01 -19.40
C ALA A 63 27.63 32.21 -19.11
N PRO A 64 28.56 32.73 -18.29
CA PRO A 64 29.78 32.01 -17.93
C PRO A 64 29.48 30.61 -17.36
N PRO A 65 30.33 29.60 -17.56
CA PRO A 65 30.08 28.24 -17.06
C PRO A 65 29.78 28.16 -15.56
N TRP A 66 30.35 29.05 -14.74
CA TRP A 66 30.07 29.11 -13.30
C TRP A 66 28.62 29.47 -12.97
N THR A 67 27.89 30.16 -13.87
CA THR A 67 26.47 30.49 -13.67
C THR A 67 25.56 29.27 -13.68
N VAL A 68 25.96 28.20 -14.37
CA VAL A 68 25.28 26.90 -14.35
C VAL A 68 25.36 26.31 -12.94
N LEU A 69 26.52 26.42 -12.29
CA LEU A 69 26.74 25.90 -10.94
C LEU A 69 26.07 26.80 -9.89
N THR A 70 26.23 28.13 -9.97
CA THR A 70 25.58 29.05 -9.01
C THR A 70 24.06 29.02 -9.14
N GLY A 71 23.52 28.83 -10.35
CA GLY A 71 22.09 28.63 -10.56
C GLY A 71 21.55 27.38 -9.88
N LEU A 72 22.28 26.26 -9.97
CA LEU A 72 21.96 25.03 -9.24
C LEU A 72 21.94 25.29 -7.73
N PHE A 73 22.97 25.92 -7.18
CA PHE A 73 23.02 26.24 -5.75
C PHE A 73 21.84 27.12 -5.30
N VAL A 74 21.51 28.17 -6.06
CA VAL A 74 20.37 29.06 -5.73
C VAL A 74 19.04 28.33 -5.81
N MET A 75 18.85 27.43 -6.77
CA MET A 75 17.63 26.62 -6.87
C MET A 75 17.49 25.63 -5.71
N LEU A 76 18.60 25.08 -5.20
CA LEU A 76 18.59 24.16 -4.06
C LEU A 76 18.47 24.88 -2.72
N LEU A 77 18.76 26.19 -2.66
CA LEU A 77 18.76 26.98 -1.43
C LEU A 77 17.44 26.90 -0.66
N PRO A 78 16.25 27.02 -1.27
CA PRO A 78 14.97 26.85 -0.57
C PRO A 78 14.87 25.54 0.22
N ALA A 79 15.25 24.39 -0.36
CA ALA A 79 15.25 23.11 0.33
C ALA A 79 16.18 23.10 1.55
N PHE A 80 17.37 23.70 1.44
CA PHE A 80 18.31 23.82 2.55
C PHE A 80 17.85 24.81 3.62
N THR A 81 17.20 25.92 3.25
CA THR A 81 16.65 26.89 4.21
C THR A 81 15.43 26.34 4.94
N TRP A 82 14.57 25.56 4.26
CA TRP A 82 13.44 24.86 4.85
C TRP A 82 13.88 23.92 5.99
N ARG A 83 15.04 23.28 5.81
CA ARG A 83 15.72 22.53 6.88
C ARG A 83 16.15 23.41 8.06
N LEU A 84 16.78 24.55 7.81
CA LEU A 84 17.32 25.41 8.88
C LEU A 84 16.23 25.94 9.81
N VAL A 85 15.01 26.15 9.29
CA VAL A 85 13.86 26.65 10.08
C VAL A 85 13.11 25.53 10.81
N GLN A 86 13.57 24.27 10.72
CA GLN A 86 12.90 23.09 11.29
C GLN A 86 11.42 22.94 10.85
N ALA A 87 11.07 23.51 9.70
CA ALA A 87 9.70 23.44 9.17
C ALA A 87 9.35 22.03 8.64
N CYS A 88 10.36 21.18 8.43
CA CYS A 88 10.22 19.76 8.09
C CYS A 88 10.78 18.88 9.20
N LEU A 89 9.99 17.93 9.68
CA LEU A 89 10.41 16.91 10.65
C LEU A 89 10.97 15.63 9.99
N CYS A 90 11.11 15.62 8.66
CA CYS A 90 11.55 14.46 7.88
C CYS A 90 13.10 14.33 7.86
N GLU A 91 13.63 13.21 7.34
CA GLU A 91 15.06 12.89 7.41
C GLU A 91 15.89 13.73 6.43
N PRO A 92 16.87 14.55 6.88
CA PRO A 92 17.62 15.44 6.00
C PRO A 92 18.44 14.73 4.91
N ARG A 93 18.94 13.52 5.21
CA ARG A 93 19.72 12.73 4.24
C ARG A 93 18.87 12.26 3.06
N GLU A 94 17.57 12.04 3.27
CA GLU A 94 16.63 11.69 2.19
C GLU A 94 16.46 12.85 1.21
N ILE A 95 16.25 14.08 1.71
CA ILE A 95 16.12 15.27 0.84
C ILE A 95 17.39 15.42 -0.02
N ALA A 96 18.56 15.35 0.62
CA ALA A 96 19.84 15.50 -0.07
C ALA A 96 20.06 14.41 -1.13
N LEU A 97 19.72 13.16 -0.81
CA LEU A 97 19.79 12.04 -1.74
C LEU A 97 18.93 12.28 -2.98
N TRP A 98 17.66 12.64 -2.80
CA TRP A 98 16.75 12.81 -3.93
C TRP A 98 17.11 14.01 -4.79
N LEU A 99 17.57 15.12 -4.19
CA LEU A 99 18.13 16.25 -4.95
C LEU A 99 19.34 15.82 -5.79
N LEU A 100 20.27 15.04 -5.20
CA LEU A 100 21.46 14.57 -5.90
C LEU A 100 21.14 13.54 -6.99
N LEU A 101 20.19 12.64 -6.75
CA LEU A 101 19.87 11.53 -7.66
C LEU A 101 18.92 11.94 -8.79
N VAL A 102 17.98 12.85 -8.50
CA VAL A 102 16.92 13.26 -9.43
C VAL A 102 17.23 14.63 -10.02
N THR A 103 17.36 15.66 -9.19
CA THR A 103 17.46 17.07 -9.63
C THR A 103 18.79 17.40 -10.30
N VAL A 104 19.93 16.99 -9.72
CA VAL A 104 21.26 17.33 -10.27
C VAL A 104 21.50 16.77 -11.68
N PRO A 105 21.23 15.48 -11.98
CA PRO A 105 21.44 15.00 -13.34
C PRO A 105 20.46 15.61 -14.33
N ALA A 106 19.22 15.94 -13.90
CA ALA A 106 18.26 16.64 -14.74
C ALA A 106 18.71 18.07 -15.10
N TRP A 107 19.34 18.77 -14.16
CA TRP A 107 19.96 20.07 -14.40
C TRP A 107 21.00 19.99 -15.53
N PHE A 108 21.91 19.00 -15.48
CA PHE A 108 22.90 18.82 -16.55
C PHE A 108 22.27 18.40 -17.88
N VAL A 109 21.27 17.52 -17.87
CA VAL A 109 20.53 17.13 -19.08
C VAL A 109 19.89 18.35 -19.74
N HIS A 110 19.28 19.23 -18.95
CA HIS A 110 18.70 20.47 -19.44
C HIS A 110 19.73 21.35 -20.16
N TRP A 111 20.86 21.63 -19.52
CA TRP A 111 21.92 22.45 -20.10
C TRP A 111 22.56 21.80 -21.33
N GLY A 112 22.72 20.48 -21.33
CA GLY A 112 23.17 19.72 -22.48
C GLY A 112 22.21 19.82 -23.66
N PHE A 113 20.90 19.74 -23.41
CA PHE A 113 19.86 19.85 -24.44
C PHE A 113 19.84 21.22 -25.12
N LEU A 114 19.94 22.30 -24.34
CA LEU A 114 20.09 23.66 -24.87
C LEU A 114 21.37 23.80 -25.70
N SER A 115 22.45 23.15 -25.30
CA SER A 115 23.76 23.25 -25.95
C SER A 115 23.78 22.57 -27.32
N ILE A 116 23.25 21.34 -27.43
CA ILE A 116 23.15 20.61 -28.70
C ILE A 116 22.41 21.44 -29.75
N PHE A 117 21.35 22.12 -29.33
CA PHE A 117 20.50 22.92 -30.21
C PHE A 117 21.23 24.09 -30.89
N GLU A 118 22.10 24.81 -30.17
CA GLU A 118 22.88 25.90 -30.76
C GLU A 118 23.97 25.40 -31.71
N GLN A 119 24.50 24.19 -31.49
CA GLN A 119 25.56 23.60 -32.32
C GLN A 119 25.09 23.11 -33.70
N CYS A 120 23.78 23.07 -33.96
CA CYS A 120 23.19 22.76 -35.27
C CYS A 120 23.36 23.94 -36.26
N GLN A 121 24.60 24.39 -36.49
CA GLN A 121 24.95 25.43 -37.45
C GLN A 121 24.74 24.90 -38.87
N GLY A 122 23.67 25.32 -39.54
CA GLY A 122 23.28 24.83 -40.87
C GLY A 122 21.77 24.58 -41.02
N MET A 123 21.06 24.37 -39.90
CA MET A 123 19.61 24.26 -39.90
C MET A 123 18.94 25.64 -39.92
N LYS A 124 17.90 25.81 -40.75
CA LYS A 124 17.05 27.01 -40.71
C LYS A 124 16.35 27.10 -39.36
N SER A 125 16.06 28.32 -38.88
CA SER A 125 15.42 28.56 -37.57
C SER A 125 14.15 27.71 -37.36
N ARG A 126 13.31 27.56 -38.40
CA ARG A 126 12.12 26.70 -38.37
C ARG A 126 12.45 25.21 -38.14
N GLN A 127 13.46 24.67 -38.84
CA GLN A 127 13.87 23.27 -38.70
C GLN A 127 14.42 22.99 -37.30
N LYS A 128 15.18 23.95 -36.75
CA LYS A 128 15.65 23.86 -35.37
C LYS A 128 14.45 23.77 -34.42
N ILE A 129 13.52 24.72 -34.49
CA ILE A 129 12.31 24.72 -33.64
C ILE A 129 11.55 23.39 -33.73
N ILE A 130 11.38 22.84 -34.95
CA ILE A 130 10.73 21.53 -35.16
C ILE A 130 11.49 20.41 -34.45
N LEU A 131 12.82 20.32 -34.64
CA LEU A 131 13.64 19.31 -33.97
C LEU A 131 13.53 19.41 -32.44
N TYR A 132 13.51 20.63 -31.92
CA TYR A 132 13.39 20.89 -30.49
C TYR A 132 12.03 20.47 -29.93
N LEU A 133 10.95 20.83 -30.63
CA LEU A 133 9.60 20.39 -30.29
C LEU A 133 9.48 18.86 -30.36
N ALA A 134 10.03 18.23 -31.40
CA ALA A 134 10.01 16.78 -31.55
C ALA A 134 10.76 16.08 -30.41
N LEU A 135 11.98 16.52 -30.08
CA LEU A 135 12.76 15.95 -29.00
C LEU A 135 12.08 16.15 -27.63
N GLY A 136 11.54 17.34 -27.35
CA GLY A 136 10.79 17.60 -26.11
C GLY A 136 9.47 16.83 -26.04
N LEU A 137 8.79 16.62 -27.17
CA LEU A 137 7.61 15.77 -27.22
C LEU A 137 7.98 14.31 -26.96
N CYS A 138 9.06 13.81 -27.55
CA CYS A 138 9.55 12.45 -27.32
C CYS A 138 9.89 12.19 -25.84
N THR A 139 10.49 13.16 -25.12
CA THR A 139 10.79 12.98 -23.69
C THR A 139 9.55 12.94 -22.80
N ILE A 140 8.40 13.38 -23.29
CA ILE A 140 7.10 13.30 -22.60
C ILE A 140 6.33 12.05 -23.05
N VAL A 141 6.18 11.86 -24.37
CA VAL A 141 5.33 10.80 -24.94
C VAL A 141 5.92 9.42 -24.66
N TRP A 142 7.24 9.24 -24.78
CA TRP A 142 7.86 7.93 -24.54
C TRP A 142 7.60 7.39 -23.12
N PRO A 143 7.91 8.12 -22.03
CA PRO A 143 7.63 7.60 -20.69
C PRO A 143 6.15 7.45 -20.38
N LEU A 144 5.26 8.30 -20.94
CA LEU A 144 3.82 8.13 -20.78
C LEU A 144 3.34 6.85 -21.48
N TRP A 145 3.87 6.59 -22.69
CA TRP A 145 3.62 5.34 -23.40
C TRP A 145 4.13 4.14 -22.61
N GLU A 146 5.34 4.22 -22.06
CA GLU A 146 5.96 3.17 -21.24
C GLU A 146 5.10 2.82 -20.02
N ILE A 147 4.65 3.83 -19.25
CA ILE A 147 3.82 3.63 -18.05
C ILE A 147 2.42 3.11 -18.41
N TRP A 148 1.88 3.52 -19.55
CA TRP A 148 0.53 3.14 -19.98
C TRP A 148 0.47 1.72 -20.56
N TYR A 149 1.35 1.41 -21.52
CA TYR A 149 1.29 0.17 -22.28
C TYR A 149 2.12 -0.96 -21.69
N LEU A 150 3.10 -0.67 -20.83
CA LEU A 150 3.88 -1.71 -20.15
C LEU A 150 3.35 -1.92 -18.73
N PRO A 151 3.46 -3.16 -18.19
CA PRO A 151 2.92 -3.47 -16.88
C PRO A 151 3.56 -2.64 -15.77
N GLN A 152 4.88 -2.44 -15.80
CA GLN A 152 5.63 -1.78 -14.74
C GLN A 152 5.13 -0.35 -14.52
N LYS A 153 4.62 -0.10 -13.31
CA LYS A 153 4.19 1.23 -12.87
C LYS A 153 5.34 1.94 -12.17
N ARG A 154 6.53 1.93 -12.79
CA ARG A 154 7.71 2.72 -12.42
C ARG A 154 8.50 2.98 -13.70
N SER A 155 9.35 3.99 -13.71
CA SER A 155 10.25 4.24 -14.83
C SER A 155 11.34 5.24 -14.46
N THR A 156 12.44 5.23 -15.20
CA THR A 156 13.54 6.19 -15.02
C THR A 156 13.73 6.94 -16.34
N SER A 157 13.45 8.25 -16.32
CA SER A 157 13.40 9.09 -17.52
C SER A 157 14.36 10.29 -17.43
N LEU A 158 14.70 10.85 -18.59
CA LEU A 158 15.39 12.14 -18.68
C LEU A 158 14.50 13.31 -18.20
N LEU A 159 13.16 13.19 -18.28
CA LEU A 159 12.21 14.27 -17.99
C LEU A 159 11.98 14.49 -16.48
N TYR A 160 11.62 13.44 -15.73
CA TYR A 160 11.27 13.52 -14.30
C TYR A 160 12.25 12.75 -13.40
N GLY A 161 13.31 12.19 -13.98
CA GLY A 161 14.33 11.46 -13.25
C GLY A 161 13.93 10.04 -12.91
N VAL A 162 13.21 9.85 -11.81
CA VAL A 162 12.74 8.55 -11.34
C VAL A 162 11.27 8.69 -11.01
N PHE A 163 10.42 7.87 -11.62
CA PHE A 163 9.04 7.66 -11.23
C PHE A 163 8.98 6.32 -10.48
N HIS A 164 8.80 6.39 -9.18
CA HIS A 164 8.84 5.22 -8.29
C HIS A 164 7.52 4.43 -8.26
N GLY A 165 6.46 4.99 -8.85
CA GLY A 165 5.17 4.35 -9.01
C GLY A 165 4.01 4.99 -8.26
N PRO A 166 3.01 4.20 -7.82
CA PRO A 166 1.78 4.71 -7.24
C PRO A 166 2.05 5.59 -6.02
N ILE A 167 1.37 6.73 -5.94
CA ILE A 167 1.52 7.73 -4.88
C ILE A 167 1.18 7.20 -3.46
N TYR A 168 0.45 6.09 -3.37
CA TYR A 168 0.09 5.45 -2.10
C TYR A 168 1.24 4.69 -1.45
N ASP A 169 2.29 4.42 -2.22
CA ASP A 169 3.36 3.58 -1.76
C ASP A 169 4.49 4.41 -1.16
N THR A 170 4.75 4.16 0.12
CA THR A 170 5.56 5.05 0.93
C THR A 170 7.04 4.68 0.93
N TRP A 171 7.41 3.49 0.47
CA TRP A 171 8.80 3.09 0.49
C TRP A 171 9.45 3.14 -0.90
N LEU A 172 10.64 3.73 -0.97
CA LEU A 172 11.36 4.04 -2.20
C LEU A 172 12.70 3.26 -2.24
N PRO A 173 12.73 1.99 -2.68
CA PRO A 173 13.97 1.25 -2.83
C PRO A 173 14.82 1.85 -3.95
N ILE A 174 16.15 1.75 -3.78
CA ILE A 174 17.13 2.17 -4.77
C ILE A 174 18.09 1.00 -4.93
N ASP A 175 18.25 0.51 -6.17
CA ASP A 175 19.29 -0.43 -6.54
C ASP A 175 20.39 0.27 -7.36
N ALA A 176 21.43 -0.49 -7.72
CA ALA A 176 22.50 0.01 -8.57
C ALA A 176 21.99 0.47 -9.94
N GLY A 177 20.92 -0.15 -10.48
CA GLY A 177 20.33 0.21 -11.77
C GLY A 177 19.86 1.67 -11.82
N ILE A 178 19.14 2.12 -10.79
CA ILE A 178 18.67 3.52 -10.70
C ILE A 178 19.85 4.48 -10.62
N ILE A 179 20.83 4.18 -9.75
CA ILE A 179 22.00 5.04 -9.54
C ILE A 179 22.79 5.20 -10.82
N VAL A 180 23.13 4.08 -11.48
CA VAL A 180 23.89 4.08 -12.71
C VAL A 180 23.12 4.83 -13.80
N LYS A 181 21.84 4.54 -14.02
CA LYS A 181 21.07 5.20 -15.08
C LYS A 181 20.98 6.71 -14.87
N ARG A 182 20.77 7.17 -13.63
CA ARG A 182 20.77 8.62 -13.32
C ARG A 182 22.14 9.26 -13.47
N SER A 183 23.20 8.54 -13.11
CA SER A 183 24.59 8.99 -13.29
C SER A 183 24.94 9.12 -14.77
N LEU A 184 24.52 8.16 -15.61
CA LEU A 184 24.65 8.19 -17.06
C LEU A 184 23.87 9.36 -17.66
N HIS A 185 22.64 9.62 -17.23
CA HIS A 185 21.88 10.79 -17.69
C HIS A 185 22.61 12.11 -17.39
N GLY A 186 23.15 12.26 -16.17
CA GLY A 186 23.95 13.42 -15.80
C GLY A 186 25.21 13.56 -16.65
N ALA A 187 25.92 12.45 -16.89
CA ALA A 187 27.10 12.41 -17.74
C ALA A 187 26.77 12.79 -19.20
N MET A 188 25.66 12.28 -19.76
CA MET A 188 25.18 12.67 -21.09
C MET A 188 24.93 14.18 -21.16
N GLY A 189 24.23 14.74 -20.17
CA GLY A 189 23.98 16.18 -20.08
C GLY A 189 25.26 17.00 -20.01
N LEU A 190 26.21 16.58 -19.17
CA LEU A 190 27.49 17.25 -18.98
C LEU A 190 28.35 17.23 -20.25
N ILE A 191 28.41 16.09 -20.94
CA ILE A 191 29.14 15.92 -22.20
C ILE A 191 28.47 16.73 -23.33
N ALA A 192 27.15 16.74 -23.38
CA ALA A 192 26.40 17.57 -24.33
C ALA A 192 26.60 19.07 -24.08
N TRP A 193 26.74 19.48 -22.81
CA TRP A 193 27.03 20.85 -22.44
C TRP A 193 28.48 21.25 -22.77
N SER A 194 29.44 20.36 -22.56
CA SER A 194 30.85 20.63 -22.84
C SER A 194 31.11 20.90 -24.33
N LEU A 195 30.30 20.38 -25.25
CA LEU A 195 30.32 20.76 -26.67
C LEU A 195 30.21 22.26 -26.92
N CYS A 196 29.45 22.99 -26.10
CA CYS A 196 29.29 24.43 -26.22
C CYS A 196 30.30 25.21 -25.37
N ALA A 197 30.60 24.70 -24.17
CA ALA A 197 31.47 25.37 -23.23
C ALA A 197 32.98 25.22 -23.56
N THR A 198 33.35 24.16 -24.29
CA THR A 198 34.74 23.80 -24.58
C THR A 198 34.92 23.46 -26.06
N LYS A 199 36.11 23.70 -26.63
CA LYS A 199 36.43 23.37 -28.04
C LYS A 199 36.70 21.86 -28.24
N ILE A 200 35.89 20.98 -27.63
CA ILE A 200 36.01 19.54 -27.78
C ILE A 200 35.52 19.12 -29.18
N ASP A 201 36.21 18.15 -29.79
CA ASP A 201 35.86 17.64 -31.12
C ASP A 201 34.48 16.96 -31.14
N LYS A 202 33.65 17.33 -32.13
CA LYS A 202 32.28 16.83 -32.28
C LYS A 202 32.21 15.30 -32.45
N LYS A 203 33.18 14.68 -33.12
CA LYS A 203 33.23 13.21 -33.31
C LYS A 203 33.49 12.51 -31.99
N ILE A 204 34.42 13.03 -31.18
CA ILE A 204 34.70 12.47 -29.84
C ILE A 204 33.44 12.51 -28.98
N THR A 205 32.74 13.64 -28.97
CA THR A 205 31.51 13.75 -28.19
C THR A 205 30.40 12.83 -28.69
N LEU A 206 30.18 12.74 -30.01
CA LEU A 206 29.18 11.82 -30.56
C LEU A 206 29.50 10.35 -30.23
N SER A 207 30.78 9.96 -30.29
CA SER A 207 31.22 8.62 -29.87
C SER A 207 30.99 8.37 -28.38
N LEU A 208 31.26 9.36 -27.52
CA LEU A 208 31.00 9.25 -26.09
C LEU A 208 29.50 9.18 -25.76
N LEU A 209 28.67 9.97 -26.45
CA LEU A 209 27.22 9.90 -26.30
C LEU A 209 26.66 8.56 -26.78
N ALA A 210 27.16 8.04 -27.90
CA ALA A 210 26.78 6.72 -28.40
C ALA A 210 27.22 5.60 -27.44
N LEU A 211 28.42 5.69 -26.87
CA LEU A 211 28.91 4.76 -25.85
C LEU A 211 28.02 4.80 -24.62
N ILE A 212 27.72 5.98 -24.08
CA ILE A 212 26.85 6.12 -22.89
C ILE A 212 25.43 5.62 -23.18
N ALA A 213 24.88 5.90 -24.37
CA ALA A 213 23.57 5.37 -24.76
C ALA A 213 23.59 3.83 -24.82
N SER A 214 24.64 3.24 -25.38
CA SER A 214 24.81 1.78 -25.44
C SER A 214 24.93 1.17 -24.04
N ILE A 215 25.71 1.82 -23.16
CA ILE A 215 25.80 1.43 -21.75
C ILE A 215 24.41 1.53 -21.09
N ASN A 216 23.67 2.63 -21.28
CA ASN A 216 22.34 2.84 -20.71
C ASN A 216 21.38 1.68 -21.03
N ILE A 217 21.36 1.23 -22.29
CA ILE A 217 20.55 0.09 -22.74
C ILE A 217 20.99 -1.21 -22.06
N SER A 218 22.29 -1.39 -21.84
CA SER A 218 22.82 -2.61 -21.20
C SER A 218 22.39 -2.76 -19.74
N PHE A 219 22.04 -1.65 -19.08
CA PHE A 219 21.55 -1.63 -17.70
C PHE A 219 20.06 -1.99 -17.56
N GLU A 220 19.32 -2.24 -18.65
CA GLU A 220 17.92 -2.73 -18.60
C GLU A 220 17.79 -4.14 -17.99
N GLN A 221 18.90 -4.83 -17.79
CA GLN A 221 18.97 -6.11 -17.08
C GLN A 221 18.72 -5.95 -15.57
N PHE A 222 18.91 -4.75 -15.01
CA PHE A 222 18.63 -4.53 -13.60
C PHE A 222 17.11 -4.58 -13.33
N PRO A 223 16.68 -5.18 -12.20
CA PRO A 223 15.28 -5.29 -11.86
C PRO A 223 14.53 -3.95 -11.81
N SER A 224 15.20 -2.84 -11.48
CA SER A 224 14.58 -1.50 -11.48
C SER A 224 14.49 -0.82 -12.84
N GLN A 225 15.12 -1.39 -13.87
CA GLN A 225 15.26 -0.78 -15.20
C GLN A 225 14.60 -1.60 -16.31
N GLY A 226 14.34 -2.89 -16.08
CA GLY A 226 13.60 -3.71 -17.02
C GLY A 226 12.14 -3.29 -17.15
N HIS A 227 11.59 -3.33 -18.36
CA HIS A 227 10.19 -3.04 -18.65
C HIS A 227 9.56 -4.11 -19.58
N GLY A 228 8.24 -4.19 -19.56
CA GLY A 228 7.46 -5.17 -20.32
C GLY A 228 7.37 -6.55 -19.67
N LEU A 229 6.56 -7.42 -20.29
CA LEU A 229 6.39 -8.82 -19.85
C LEU A 229 7.69 -9.62 -19.89
N GLY A 230 8.57 -9.35 -20.86
CA GLY A 230 9.85 -10.05 -20.98
C GLY A 230 10.74 -9.83 -19.75
N ALA A 231 10.80 -8.59 -19.24
CA ALA A 231 11.52 -8.29 -18.01
C ALA A 231 10.88 -8.95 -16.78
N LEU A 232 9.54 -8.94 -16.68
CA LEU A 232 8.86 -9.62 -15.58
C LEU A 232 9.10 -11.12 -15.56
N LYS A 233 9.01 -11.77 -16.73
CA LYS A 233 9.27 -13.22 -16.86
C LYS A 233 10.74 -13.56 -16.62
N ARG A 234 11.67 -12.66 -16.93
CA ARG A 234 13.08 -12.84 -16.57
C ARG A 234 13.30 -12.75 -15.05
N ASP A 235 12.69 -11.77 -14.41
CA ASP A 235 12.87 -11.51 -12.98
C ASP A 235 12.04 -12.48 -12.10
N LEU A 236 10.97 -13.07 -12.67
CA LEU A 236 10.08 -14.08 -12.05
C LEU A 236 9.95 -15.31 -12.98
N PRO A 237 11.01 -16.11 -13.14
CA PRO A 237 11.12 -17.10 -14.22
C PRO A 237 10.35 -18.40 -14.00
N GLN A 238 9.88 -18.68 -12.78
CA GLN A 238 9.13 -19.90 -12.52
C GLN A 238 7.66 -19.70 -12.89
N ILE A 239 7.06 -20.72 -13.50
CA ILE A 239 5.69 -20.66 -14.01
C ILE A 239 4.86 -21.85 -13.53
N MET A 240 3.61 -21.60 -13.17
CA MET A 240 2.57 -22.60 -12.97
C MET A 240 1.38 -22.24 -13.86
N GLU A 241 1.07 -23.12 -14.81
CA GLU A 241 0.01 -22.90 -15.79
C GLU A 241 -1.37 -23.25 -15.21
N GLY A 242 -2.38 -22.53 -15.69
CA GLY A 242 -3.80 -22.82 -15.50
C GLY A 242 -4.56 -22.57 -16.80
N PRO A 243 -5.82 -23.03 -16.93
CA PRO A 243 -6.57 -22.92 -18.19
C PRO A 243 -6.73 -21.50 -18.73
N HIS A 244 -6.76 -20.50 -17.84
CA HIS A 244 -7.07 -19.11 -18.14
C HIS A 244 -6.15 -18.11 -17.45
N HIS A 245 -5.07 -18.61 -16.84
CA HIS A 245 -4.08 -17.78 -16.18
C HIS A 245 -2.72 -18.49 -16.19
N SER A 246 -1.66 -17.72 -16.05
CA SER A 246 -0.31 -18.24 -15.80
C SER A 246 0.27 -17.55 -14.59
N LEU A 247 0.72 -18.31 -13.58
CA LEU A 247 1.29 -17.77 -12.36
C LEU A 247 2.82 -17.77 -12.44
N HIS A 248 3.44 -16.59 -12.29
CA HIS A 248 4.88 -16.36 -12.36
C HIS A 248 5.45 -15.99 -10.99
N PHE A 249 6.59 -16.56 -10.60
CA PHE A 249 7.20 -16.35 -9.28
C PHE A 249 8.73 -16.52 -9.30
N PRO A 250 9.46 -16.09 -8.24
CA PRO A 250 10.91 -16.21 -8.17
C PRO A 250 11.38 -17.66 -8.09
N ALA A 251 12.56 -17.96 -8.63
CA ALA A 251 13.18 -19.28 -8.52
C ALA A 251 13.58 -19.63 -7.08
N GLU A 252 14.11 -18.66 -6.34
CA GLU A 252 14.64 -18.85 -4.99
C GLU A 252 13.57 -18.60 -3.92
N LEU A 253 12.87 -19.66 -3.53
CA LEU A 253 11.92 -19.68 -2.43
C LEU A 253 12.29 -20.73 -1.39
N ASN A 254 12.00 -20.48 -0.10
CA ASN A 254 12.07 -21.52 0.92
C ASN A 254 10.84 -22.45 0.85
N SER A 255 10.83 -23.55 1.63
CA SER A 255 9.74 -24.54 1.61
C SER A 255 8.37 -23.92 1.88
N ARG A 256 8.27 -23.08 2.91
CA ARG A 256 7.03 -22.39 3.29
C ARG A 256 6.55 -21.42 2.21
N GLN A 257 7.47 -20.71 1.55
CA GLN A 257 7.13 -19.82 0.45
C GLN A 257 6.64 -20.60 -0.78
N ARG A 258 7.21 -21.78 -1.06
CA ARG A 258 6.69 -22.67 -2.12
C ARG A 258 5.28 -23.16 -1.82
N GLU A 259 4.99 -23.54 -0.58
CA GLU A 259 3.63 -23.90 -0.15
C GLU A 259 2.65 -22.74 -0.33
N MET A 260 3.06 -21.50 0.01
CA MET A 260 2.25 -20.30 -0.25
C MET A 260 1.98 -20.07 -1.73
N VAL A 261 2.99 -20.22 -2.61
CA VAL A 261 2.81 -20.11 -4.07
C VAL A 261 1.82 -21.17 -4.56
N GLN A 262 1.98 -22.42 -4.12
CA GLN A 262 1.05 -23.50 -4.48
C GLN A 262 -0.39 -23.16 -4.04
N SER A 263 -0.56 -22.64 -2.83
CA SER A 263 -1.86 -22.21 -2.33
C SER A 263 -2.46 -21.06 -3.15
N ILE A 264 -1.65 -20.08 -3.58
CA ILE A 264 -2.10 -18.98 -4.46
C ILE A 264 -2.50 -19.53 -5.83
N HIS A 265 -1.75 -20.49 -6.39
CA HIS A 265 -2.11 -21.14 -7.65
C HIS A 265 -3.46 -21.87 -7.55
N GLN A 266 -3.68 -22.64 -6.49
CA GLN A 266 -4.95 -23.33 -6.26
C GLN A 266 -6.13 -22.36 -6.13
N GLN A 267 -5.98 -21.31 -5.32
CA GLN A 267 -6.97 -20.23 -5.24
C GLN A 267 -7.20 -19.55 -6.60
N SER A 268 -6.15 -19.34 -7.39
CA SER A 268 -6.26 -18.71 -8.72
C SER A 268 -7.07 -19.59 -9.67
N LEU A 269 -6.89 -20.92 -9.63
CA LEU A 269 -7.71 -21.85 -10.42
C LEU A 269 -9.20 -21.75 -10.06
N PHE A 270 -9.52 -21.80 -8.77
CA PHE A 270 -10.91 -21.68 -8.32
C PHE A 270 -11.50 -20.31 -8.66
N HIS A 271 -10.85 -19.22 -8.27
CA HIS A 271 -11.38 -17.87 -8.45
C HIS A 271 -11.52 -17.49 -9.93
N THR A 272 -10.58 -17.86 -10.80
CA THR A 272 -10.73 -17.60 -12.24
C THR A 272 -11.90 -18.38 -12.84
N GLN A 273 -12.10 -19.64 -12.43
CA GLN A 273 -13.25 -20.43 -12.89
C GLN A 273 -14.58 -19.86 -12.37
N ASP A 274 -14.64 -19.52 -11.09
CA ASP A 274 -15.85 -19.00 -10.45
C ASP A 274 -16.23 -17.62 -11.01
N LEU A 275 -15.26 -16.72 -11.23
CA LEU A 275 -15.52 -15.39 -11.78
C LEU A 275 -15.94 -15.41 -13.26
N ARG A 276 -15.73 -16.51 -14.00
CA ARG A 276 -16.16 -16.62 -15.41
C ARG A 276 -17.67 -16.62 -15.59
N GLN A 277 -18.46 -16.89 -14.55
CA GLN A 277 -19.91 -16.70 -14.62
C GLN A 277 -20.28 -15.22 -14.85
N TYR A 278 -19.42 -14.30 -14.40
CA TYR A 278 -19.56 -12.86 -14.62
C TYR A 278 -18.79 -12.42 -15.87
N PHE A 279 -17.61 -13.02 -16.13
CA PHE A 279 -16.75 -12.65 -17.25
C PHE A 279 -16.50 -13.83 -18.21
N PRO A 280 -17.49 -14.30 -18.99
CA PRO A 280 -17.33 -15.47 -19.87
C PRO A 280 -16.21 -15.30 -20.89
N SER A 281 -16.05 -14.08 -21.43
CA SER A 281 -15.05 -13.70 -22.43
C SER A 281 -13.79 -13.10 -21.82
N ALA A 282 -13.53 -13.32 -20.52
CA ALA A 282 -12.35 -12.75 -19.85
C ALA A 282 -11.03 -13.16 -20.54
N PRO A 283 -10.07 -12.22 -20.65
CA PRO A 283 -8.76 -12.48 -21.23
C PRO A 283 -7.95 -13.46 -20.38
N HIS A 284 -6.83 -13.93 -20.93
CA HIS A 284 -5.84 -14.69 -20.16
C HIS A 284 -5.14 -13.76 -19.16
N VAL A 285 -5.08 -14.16 -17.89
CA VAL A 285 -4.51 -13.33 -16.82
C VAL A 285 -3.11 -13.80 -16.42
N TYR A 286 -2.13 -12.90 -16.43
CA TYR A 286 -0.82 -13.18 -15.85
C TYR A 286 -0.83 -12.87 -14.34
N VAL A 287 -0.51 -13.85 -13.50
CA VAL A 287 -0.46 -13.68 -12.03
C VAL A 287 0.99 -13.59 -11.59
N PHE A 288 1.50 -12.40 -11.30
CA PHE A 288 2.88 -12.22 -10.82
C PHE A 288 2.91 -12.18 -9.28
N VAL A 289 3.56 -13.18 -8.69
CA VAL A 289 3.68 -13.34 -7.23
C VAL A 289 5.09 -12.98 -6.77
N TYR A 290 5.20 -11.95 -5.95
CA TYR A 290 6.48 -11.42 -5.48
C TYR A 290 6.81 -11.94 -4.08
N ARG A 291 8.08 -12.27 -3.85
CA ARG A 291 8.54 -12.78 -2.56
C ARG A 291 8.32 -11.79 -1.41
N SER A 292 8.40 -10.49 -1.69
CA SER A 292 8.26 -9.43 -0.70
C SER A 292 7.82 -8.12 -1.34
N GLN A 293 7.33 -7.18 -0.52
CA GLN A 293 7.01 -5.82 -0.96
C GLN A 293 8.23 -5.11 -1.57
N GLN A 294 9.43 -5.49 -1.10
CA GLN A 294 10.74 -5.04 -1.59
C GLN A 294 10.96 -5.43 -3.03
N ASP A 295 10.90 -6.73 -3.30
CA ASP A 295 11.11 -7.26 -4.64
C ASP A 295 10.06 -6.68 -5.59
N LYS A 296 8.80 -6.60 -5.14
CA LYS A 296 7.71 -6.04 -5.94
C LYS A 296 7.89 -4.56 -6.26
N LYS A 297 8.25 -3.73 -5.28
CA LYS A 297 8.48 -2.31 -5.51
C LYS A 297 9.63 -2.09 -6.48
N LEU A 298 10.70 -2.87 -6.37
CA LEU A 298 11.85 -2.76 -7.26
C LEU A 298 11.53 -3.24 -8.69
N ILE A 299 10.87 -4.38 -8.85
CA ILE A 299 10.60 -4.99 -10.16
C ILE A 299 9.42 -4.32 -10.88
N PHE A 300 8.34 -3.99 -10.16
CA PHE A 300 7.08 -3.54 -10.75
C PHE A 300 6.75 -2.06 -10.48
N GLY A 301 7.19 -1.51 -9.35
CA GLY A 301 6.90 -0.12 -8.96
C GLY A 301 5.82 0.06 -7.90
N GLY A 302 5.05 -0.98 -7.56
CA GLY A 302 4.06 -0.95 -6.46
C GLY A 302 4.37 -2.01 -5.41
N GLY A 303 4.88 -1.62 -4.24
CA GLY A 303 5.29 -2.50 -3.16
C GLY A 303 4.15 -2.88 -2.23
N GLY A 304 3.60 -1.88 -1.52
CA GLY A 304 2.56 -2.11 -0.51
C GLY A 304 1.14 -2.25 -1.06
N THR A 305 0.92 -1.88 -2.32
CA THR A 305 -0.40 -1.93 -2.99
C THR A 305 -0.39 -3.02 -4.04
N ASP A 306 -1.41 -3.88 -4.02
CA ASP A 306 -1.67 -4.83 -5.11
C ASP A 306 -2.37 -4.12 -6.25
N ILE A 307 -1.94 -4.44 -7.48
CA ILE A 307 -2.27 -3.66 -8.67
C ILE A 307 -2.49 -4.63 -9.82
N THR A 308 -3.46 -4.29 -10.63
CA THR A 308 -3.74 -4.91 -11.91
C THR A 308 -3.29 -3.99 -13.04
N ASP A 309 -2.49 -4.51 -13.97
CA ASP A 309 -2.34 -3.91 -15.29
C ASP A 309 -3.46 -4.41 -16.19
N VAL A 310 -4.21 -3.47 -16.77
CA VAL A 310 -5.44 -3.78 -17.54
C VAL A 310 -5.20 -3.85 -19.04
N ILE A 311 -4.10 -3.24 -19.53
CA ILE A 311 -3.74 -3.26 -20.96
C ILE A 311 -3.10 -4.59 -21.31
N THR A 312 -2.24 -5.10 -20.44
CA THR A 312 -1.72 -6.46 -20.48
C THR A 312 -2.27 -7.19 -19.25
N PRO A 313 -3.49 -7.77 -19.29
CA PRO A 313 -4.21 -8.28 -18.12
C PRO A 313 -3.33 -9.09 -17.18
N SER A 314 -2.82 -8.43 -16.14
CA SER A 314 -1.87 -9.03 -15.22
C SER A 314 -2.02 -8.46 -13.81
N ILE A 315 -2.05 -9.35 -12.83
CA ILE A 315 -2.15 -8.98 -11.42
C ILE A 315 -0.78 -9.12 -10.75
N HIS A 316 -0.46 -8.19 -9.87
CA HIS A 316 0.82 -8.12 -9.17
C HIS A 316 0.56 -8.15 -7.68
N ILE A 317 0.92 -9.27 -7.03
CA ILE A 317 0.61 -9.55 -5.62
C ILE A 317 1.83 -10.01 -4.82
N ASN A 318 1.87 -9.71 -3.53
CA ASN A 318 2.93 -10.21 -2.65
C ASN A 318 2.59 -11.61 -2.11
N LEU A 319 3.59 -12.42 -1.77
CA LEU A 319 3.35 -13.67 -1.05
C LEU A 319 2.58 -13.42 0.25
N SER A 320 1.47 -14.15 0.40
CA SER A 320 0.66 -14.19 1.61
C SER A 320 0.21 -15.63 1.87
N SER A 321 -0.10 -15.94 3.13
CA SER A 321 -0.78 -17.20 3.48
C SER A 321 -2.19 -17.26 2.88
N TRP A 322 -2.73 -18.46 2.80
CA TRP A 322 -4.15 -18.67 2.53
C TRP A 322 -5.01 -18.07 3.67
N PRO A 323 -6.16 -17.48 3.36
CA PRO A 323 -6.57 -17.03 2.03
C PRO A 323 -5.78 -15.78 1.61
N HIS A 324 -5.48 -15.63 0.33
CA HIS A 324 -4.78 -14.46 -0.18
C HIS A 324 -5.69 -13.22 -0.10
N PRO A 325 -5.28 -12.12 0.55
CA PRO A 325 -6.20 -11.04 0.95
C PRO A 325 -6.84 -10.26 -0.21
N THR A 326 -6.15 -10.20 -1.35
CA THR A 326 -6.49 -9.34 -2.51
C THR A 326 -6.59 -10.11 -3.82
N LEU A 327 -6.32 -11.43 -3.83
CA LEU A 327 -6.16 -12.19 -5.09
C LEU A 327 -7.43 -12.09 -5.94
N ARG A 328 -8.58 -12.39 -5.34
CA ARG A 328 -9.86 -12.30 -6.03
C ARG A 328 -10.22 -10.87 -6.46
N HIS A 329 -9.84 -9.86 -5.66
CA HIS A 329 -10.08 -8.45 -5.99
C HIS A 329 -9.32 -8.05 -7.26
N GLU A 330 -8.03 -8.37 -7.33
CA GLU A 330 -7.22 -8.09 -8.53
C GLU A 330 -7.67 -8.94 -9.73
N LEU A 331 -8.09 -10.20 -9.52
CA LEU A 331 -8.65 -11.02 -10.60
C LEU A 331 -9.91 -10.39 -11.19
N VAL A 332 -10.78 -9.76 -10.40
CA VAL A 332 -11.94 -9.03 -10.93
C VAL A 332 -11.50 -7.90 -11.86
N HIS A 333 -10.53 -7.09 -11.44
CA HIS A 333 -9.98 -6.03 -12.30
C HIS A 333 -9.43 -6.58 -13.61
N ALA A 334 -8.63 -7.66 -13.56
CA ALA A 334 -7.98 -8.23 -14.74
C ALA A 334 -8.98 -8.90 -15.69
N MET A 335 -9.97 -9.60 -15.15
CA MET A 335 -10.97 -10.30 -15.96
C MET A 335 -12.03 -9.37 -16.53
N ALA A 336 -12.24 -8.19 -15.91
CA ALA A 336 -13.19 -7.19 -16.37
C ALA A 336 -12.58 -6.20 -17.38
N SER A 337 -11.28 -6.25 -17.67
CA SER A 337 -10.57 -5.23 -18.46
C SER A 337 -11.19 -5.00 -19.84
N ASP A 338 -11.48 -6.07 -20.57
CA ASP A 338 -11.92 -5.99 -21.98
C ASP A 338 -13.30 -5.34 -22.14
N GLN A 339 -14.14 -5.43 -21.11
CA GLN A 339 -15.49 -4.86 -21.09
C GLN A 339 -15.56 -3.48 -20.41
N ALA A 340 -14.47 -3.00 -19.83
CA ALA A 340 -14.47 -1.75 -19.07
C ALA A 340 -14.45 -0.53 -19.99
N PHE A 341 -15.33 0.44 -19.72
CA PHE A 341 -15.41 1.78 -20.34
C PHE A 341 -14.89 1.88 -21.78
N TYR A 342 -15.66 1.39 -22.75
CA TYR A 342 -15.31 1.42 -24.18
C TYR A 342 -13.94 0.80 -24.52
N GLY A 343 -13.51 -0.22 -23.76
CA GLY A 343 -12.24 -0.92 -23.97
C GLY A 343 -11.03 -0.24 -23.33
N LEU A 344 -11.24 0.71 -22.41
CA LEU A 344 -10.15 1.41 -21.71
C LEU A 344 -9.40 0.51 -20.70
N GLY A 345 -9.95 -0.66 -20.35
CA GLY A 345 -9.39 -1.56 -19.34
C GLY A 345 -9.88 -1.28 -17.91
N PHE A 346 -10.41 -0.09 -17.64
CA PHE A 346 -11.03 0.28 -16.37
C PHE A 346 -12.08 1.38 -16.57
N HIS A 347 -12.91 1.63 -15.56
CA HIS A 347 -13.85 2.76 -15.58
C HIS A 347 -13.16 4.03 -15.02
N PRO A 348 -13.12 5.17 -15.77
CA PRO A 348 -12.45 6.40 -15.35
C PRO A 348 -12.92 6.96 -14.01
N ASN A 349 -14.20 6.77 -13.70
CA ASN A 349 -14.70 6.96 -12.35
C ASN A 349 -14.36 5.73 -11.50
N MET A 350 -13.39 5.91 -10.61
CA MET A 350 -12.81 4.86 -9.77
C MET A 350 -13.79 4.26 -8.76
N ALA A 351 -14.91 4.93 -8.43
CA ALA A 351 -15.94 4.31 -7.61
C ALA A 351 -16.57 3.10 -8.31
N PHE A 352 -16.70 3.12 -9.64
CA PHE A 352 -17.13 1.94 -10.40
C PHE A 352 -16.04 0.88 -10.44
N THR A 353 -14.79 1.25 -10.74
CA THR A 353 -13.65 0.32 -10.79
C THR A 353 -13.46 -0.41 -9.46
N GLU A 354 -13.21 0.31 -8.36
CA GLU A 354 -12.99 -0.32 -7.06
C GLU A 354 -14.28 -0.90 -6.46
N GLY A 355 -15.42 -0.24 -6.65
CA GLY A 355 -16.70 -0.72 -6.13
C GLY A 355 -17.10 -2.06 -6.74
N PHE A 356 -16.86 -2.26 -8.04
CA PHE A 356 -17.14 -3.51 -8.73
C PHE A 356 -16.26 -4.66 -8.24
N ALA A 357 -14.95 -4.43 -8.10
CA ALA A 357 -14.04 -5.41 -7.49
C ALA A 357 -14.42 -5.74 -6.05
N VAL A 358 -14.70 -4.75 -5.20
CA VAL A 358 -15.14 -4.96 -3.81
C VAL A 358 -16.46 -5.74 -3.72
N ALA A 359 -17.37 -5.55 -4.68
CA ALA A 359 -18.66 -6.21 -4.69
C ALA A 359 -18.56 -7.69 -5.10
N LEU A 360 -17.63 -8.04 -6.00
CA LEU A 360 -17.41 -9.41 -6.50
C LEU A 360 -16.31 -10.18 -5.76
N ALA A 361 -15.50 -9.50 -4.94
CA ALA A 361 -14.48 -10.08 -4.08
C ALA A 361 -14.86 -9.91 -2.59
N PRO A 362 -15.72 -10.78 -2.04
CA PRO A 362 -16.06 -10.73 -0.62
C PRO A 362 -14.79 -10.96 0.22
N GLN A 363 -14.65 -10.18 1.29
CA GLN A 363 -13.55 -10.29 2.24
C GLN A 363 -14.11 -10.39 3.65
N GLU A 364 -13.41 -11.12 4.50
CA GLU A 364 -13.71 -11.17 5.93
C GLU A 364 -13.51 -9.80 6.56
N ARG A 365 -14.58 -9.25 7.14
CA ARG A 365 -14.57 -7.93 7.74
C ARG A 365 -15.35 -7.95 9.04
N SER A 366 -14.85 -7.27 10.07
CA SER A 366 -15.60 -7.09 11.31
C SER A 366 -16.92 -6.33 11.12
N ILE A 367 -17.03 -5.58 10.04
CA ILE A 367 -18.26 -4.88 9.64
C ILE A 367 -18.51 -5.18 8.17
N SER A 368 -19.74 -5.57 7.85
CA SER A 368 -20.18 -5.75 6.45
C SER A 368 -20.05 -4.43 5.66
N LEU A 369 -20.15 -4.49 4.33
CA LEU A 369 -20.12 -3.26 3.51
C LEU A 369 -21.29 -2.33 3.88
N ASP A 370 -22.49 -2.87 4.00
CA ASP A 370 -23.69 -2.09 4.33
C ASP A 370 -23.64 -1.58 5.77
N GLY A 371 -23.13 -2.40 6.71
CA GLY A 371 -22.88 -1.98 8.09
C GLY A 371 -21.82 -0.86 8.17
N SER A 372 -20.83 -0.87 7.28
CA SER A 372 -19.80 0.18 7.21
C SER A 372 -20.44 1.51 6.81
N VAL A 373 -21.31 1.48 5.79
CA VAL A 373 -22.06 2.65 5.32
C VAL A 373 -23.05 3.16 6.37
N PHE A 374 -23.76 2.26 7.05
CA PHE A 374 -24.63 2.61 8.16
C PHE A 374 -23.87 3.37 9.26
N THR A 375 -22.69 2.88 9.64
CA THR A 375 -21.89 3.56 10.68
C THR A 375 -21.33 4.89 10.19
N LEU A 376 -20.93 5.00 8.92
CA LEU A 376 -20.51 6.28 8.33
C LEU A 376 -21.64 7.30 8.33
N LEU A 377 -22.88 6.90 8.04
CA LEU A 377 -24.07 7.75 8.16
C LEU A 377 -24.27 8.23 9.60
N LYS A 378 -24.27 7.32 10.58
CA LYS A 378 -24.42 7.64 12.01
C LYS A 378 -23.35 8.62 12.51
N GLN A 379 -22.13 8.52 11.98
CA GLN A 379 -21.00 9.36 12.36
C GLN A 379 -20.92 10.67 11.56
N ASN A 380 -21.87 10.96 10.66
CA ASN A 380 -21.79 12.09 9.71
C ASN A 380 -20.47 12.11 8.91
N LYS A 381 -19.98 10.92 8.53
CA LYS A 381 -18.72 10.70 7.78
C LYS A 381 -18.94 10.00 6.44
N LEU A 382 -20.19 9.77 6.02
CA LEU A 382 -20.46 9.20 4.71
C LEU A 382 -19.97 10.17 3.62
N PRO A 383 -19.16 9.72 2.65
CA PRO A 383 -18.83 10.54 1.50
C PRO A 383 -20.08 10.98 0.76
N ASP A 384 -20.05 12.18 0.17
CA ASP A 384 -21.04 12.57 -0.82
C ASP A 384 -20.98 11.58 -1.99
N VAL A 385 -22.03 10.78 -2.17
CA VAL A 385 -22.06 9.67 -3.12
C VAL A 385 -21.97 10.19 -4.55
N GLU A 386 -22.60 11.32 -4.87
CA GLU A 386 -22.52 11.89 -6.22
C GLU A 386 -21.10 12.36 -6.52
N ARG A 387 -20.43 12.99 -5.55
CA ARG A 387 -19.02 13.35 -5.66
C ARG A 387 -18.08 12.14 -5.68
N LEU A 388 -18.39 11.10 -4.92
CA LEU A 388 -17.60 9.87 -4.90
C LEU A 388 -17.59 9.21 -6.28
N PHE A 389 -18.74 9.22 -6.96
CA PHE A 389 -18.89 8.75 -8.33
C PHE A 389 -18.53 9.86 -9.36
N SER A 390 -17.43 10.56 -9.11
CA SER A 390 -16.83 11.56 -10.01
C SER A 390 -15.30 11.44 -10.01
N PRO A 391 -14.57 12.21 -10.84
CA PRO A 391 -13.10 12.27 -10.77
C PRO A 391 -12.53 12.67 -9.39
N LEU A 392 -13.36 13.16 -8.46
CA LEU A 392 -12.97 13.53 -7.09
C LEU A 392 -12.86 12.34 -6.13
N PHE A 393 -13.04 11.10 -6.57
CA PHE A 393 -12.86 9.88 -5.74
C PHE A 393 -11.59 9.91 -4.88
N TRP A 394 -10.48 10.41 -5.42
CA TRP A 394 -9.17 10.44 -4.78
C TRP A 394 -9.03 11.39 -3.59
N THR A 395 -9.99 12.29 -3.39
CA THR A 395 -9.98 13.22 -2.24
C THR A 395 -10.51 12.58 -0.96
N GLU A 396 -11.20 11.45 -1.06
CA GLU A 396 -11.76 10.72 0.07
C GLU A 396 -10.76 9.69 0.63
N SER A 397 -10.96 9.26 1.88
CA SER A 397 -10.14 8.17 2.42
C SER A 397 -10.55 6.83 1.80
N GLY A 398 -9.56 6.01 1.40
CA GLY A 398 -9.83 4.70 0.77
C GLY A 398 -10.76 3.81 1.61
N ALA A 399 -10.61 3.84 2.95
CA ALA A 399 -11.49 3.11 3.86
C ALA A 399 -12.97 3.51 3.74
N ARG A 400 -13.27 4.78 3.46
CA ARG A 400 -14.66 5.26 3.26
C ARG A 400 -15.12 5.04 1.83
N ALA A 401 -14.28 5.40 0.87
CA ALA A 401 -14.58 5.33 -0.56
C ALA A 401 -14.90 3.89 -1.01
N TYR A 402 -14.04 2.92 -0.68
CA TYR A 402 -14.19 1.53 -1.12
C TYR A 402 -15.42 0.87 -0.48
N ARG A 403 -15.71 1.18 0.79
CA ARG A 403 -16.88 0.63 1.50
C ARG A 403 -18.19 1.16 0.95
N THR A 404 -18.23 2.46 0.69
CA THR A 404 -19.40 3.15 0.14
C THR A 404 -19.66 2.68 -1.30
N ALA A 405 -18.65 2.74 -2.16
CA ALA A 405 -18.76 2.31 -3.55
C ALA A 405 -19.10 0.81 -3.65
N GLY A 406 -18.38 -0.05 -2.91
CA GLY A 406 -18.62 -1.49 -2.91
C GLY A 406 -20.00 -1.87 -2.39
N SER A 407 -20.51 -1.21 -1.34
CA SER A 407 -21.89 -1.43 -0.86
C SER A 407 -22.94 -1.05 -1.91
N LEU A 408 -22.79 0.12 -2.55
CA LEU A 408 -23.73 0.55 -3.58
C LEU A 408 -23.69 -0.38 -4.80
N ILE A 409 -22.51 -0.70 -5.35
CA ILE A 409 -22.40 -1.61 -6.50
C ILE A 409 -22.96 -3.00 -6.16
N ARG A 410 -22.71 -3.50 -4.94
CA ARG A 410 -23.30 -4.77 -4.48
C ARG A 410 -24.83 -4.70 -4.40
N TYR A 411 -25.39 -3.57 -3.96
CA TYR A 411 -26.84 -3.36 -3.99
C TYR A 411 -27.37 -3.38 -5.43
N LEU A 412 -26.67 -2.74 -6.37
CA LEU A 412 -27.07 -2.76 -7.79
C LEU A 412 -27.02 -4.17 -8.37
N LEU A 413 -25.97 -4.94 -8.10
CA LEU A 413 -25.85 -6.33 -8.55
C LEU A 413 -27.03 -7.17 -8.03
N LYS A 414 -27.39 -7.01 -6.75
CA LYS A 414 -28.52 -7.74 -6.14
C LYS A 414 -29.89 -7.30 -6.68
N ARG A 415 -30.08 -6.00 -6.95
CA ARG A 415 -31.39 -5.43 -7.31
C ARG A 415 -31.67 -5.43 -8.82
N TYR A 416 -30.65 -5.15 -9.63
CA TYR A 416 -30.77 -4.94 -11.08
C TYR A 416 -29.99 -5.96 -11.92
N GLY A 417 -29.26 -6.87 -11.26
CA GLY A 417 -28.52 -7.95 -11.92
C GLY A 417 -27.16 -7.54 -12.48
N TYR A 418 -26.36 -8.54 -12.83
CA TYR A 418 -25.02 -8.36 -13.36
C TYR A 418 -24.99 -7.58 -14.68
N GLU A 419 -25.85 -7.92 -15.65
CA GLU A 419 -25.84 -7.30 -16.98
C GLU A 419 -26.02 -5.79 -16.94
N SER A 420 -26.89 -5.30 -16.05
CA SER A 420 -27.11 -3.87 -15.85
C SER A 420 -25.85 -3.18 -15.32
N VAL A 421 -25.23 -3.76 -14.29
CA VAL A 421 -23.99 -3.21 -13.72
C VAL A 421 -22.83 -3.27 -14.74
N ALA A 422 -22.73 -4.35 -15.51
CA ALA A 422 -21.72 -4.51 -16.55
C ALA A 422 -21.87 -3.46 -17.66
N LYS A 423 -23.09 -3.13 -18.10
CA LYS A 423 -23.34 -2.04 -19.07
C LYS A 423 -22.89 -0.69 -18.53
N ILE A 424 -23.21 -0.38 -17.27
CA ILE A 424 -22.76 0.86 -16.61
C ILE A 424 -21.23 0.88 -16.53
N TYR A 425 -20.62 -0.24 -16.11
CA TYR A 425 -19.17 -0.42 -16.05
C TYR A 425 -18.48 -0.29 -17.42
N ALA A 426 -19.17 -0.67 -18.50
CA ALA A 426 -18.73 -0.48 -19.88
C ALA A 426 -18.88 0.98 -20.38
N GLY A 427 -19.39 1.88 -19.55
CA GLY A 427 -19.52 3.32 -19.84
C GLY A 427 -20.89 3.74 -20.34
N LYS A 428 -21.91 2.87 -20.29
CA LYS A 428 -23.30 3.28 -20.56
C LYS A 428 -23.82 4.20 -19.46
N PRO A 429 -24.51 5.30 -19.80
CA PRO A 429 -25.16 6.14 -18.82
C PRO A 429 -26.14 5.34 -17.94
N TRP A 430 -26.20 5.69 -16.66
CA TRP A 430 -27.06 5.03 -15.70
C TRP A 430 -28.53 5.02 -16.14
N THR A 431 -29.02 6.15 -16.67
CA THR A 431 -30.41 6.35 -17.13
C THR A 431 -30.79 5.48 -18.30
N ASP A 432 -29.81 4.99 -19.07
CA ASP A 432 -30.06 4.15 -20.25
C ASP A 432 -30.18 2.67 -19.87
N VAL A 433 -29.79 2.32 -18.64
CA VAL A 433 -29.71 0.94 -18.15
C VAL A 433 -30.70 0.69 -17.02
N ILE A 434 -30.88 1.66 -16.12
CA ILE A 434 -31.80 1.61 -15.00
C ILE A 434 -32.85 2.68 -15.21
N ASP A 435 -34.13 2.28 -15.24
CA ASP A 435 -35.29 3.17 -15.41
C ASP A 435 -35.62 3.97 -14.13
N LYS A 436 -34.58 4.56 -13.53
CA LYS A 436 -34.63 5.46 -12.38
C LYS A 436 -33.44 6.42 -12.42
N ALA A 437 -33.68 7.66 -11.99
CA ALA A 437 -32.60 8.62 -11.81
C ALA A 437 -31.57 8.11 -10.77
N PRO A 438 -30.26 8.36 -10.95
CA PRO A 438 -29.21 7.89 -10.04
C PRO A 438 -29.48 8.26 -8.57
N ARG A 439 -29.92 9.50 -8.33
CA ARG A 439 -30.28 9.99 -6.99
C ARG A 439 -31.38 9.16 -6.33
N ALA A 440 -32.43 8.78 -7.07
CA ALA A 440 -33.50 7.94 -6.54
C ALA A 440 -32.98 6.54 -6.18
N VAL A 441 -32.05 5.98 -6.96
CA VAL A 441 -31.43 4.69 -6.62
C VAL A 441 -30.54 4.79 -5.38
N ILE A 442 -29.81 5.90 -5.22
CA ILE A 442 -29.02 6.18 -4.02
C ILE A 442 -29.94 6.30 -2.79
N GLU A 443 -31.08 6.99 -2.92
CA GLU A 443 -32.08 7.11 -1.85
C GLU A 443 -32.72 5.76 -1.48
N ASP A 444 -33.06 4.93 -2.46
CA ASP A 444 -33.55 3.54 -2.25
C ASP A 444 -32.50 2.69 -1.52
N TRP A 445 -31.23 2.78 -1.94
CA TRP A 445 -30.12 2.07 -1.31
C TRP A 445 -29.88 2.52 0.13
N LEU A 446 -29.86 3.82 0.39
CA LEU A 446 -29.71 4.35 1.76
C LEU A 446 -30.88 3.92 2.65
N SER A 447 -32.10 3.89 2.11
CA SER A 447 -33.28 3.40 2.82
C SER A 447 -33.16 1.92 3.14
N HIS A 448 -32.69 1.09 2.19
CA HIS A 448 -32.40 -0.32 2.41
C HIS A 448 -31.33 -0.56 3.50
N ILE A 449 -30.31 0.31 3.59
CA ILE A 449 -29.27 0.20 4.63
C ILE A 449 -29.85 0.55 6.01
N LYS A 450 -30.67 1.60 6.09
CA LYS A 450 -31.29 2.07 7.33
C LYS A 450 -32.33 1.09 7.89
N SER A 451 -33.00 0.33 7.04
CA SER A 451 -34.03 -0.62 7.46
C SER A 451 -33.49 -1.91 8.08
N GLN A 452 -32.16 -2.10 8.15
CA GLN A 452 -31.55 -3.31 8.69
C GLN A 452 -31.09 -3.11 10.14
N ASP A 453 -31.89 -3.59 11.09
CA ASP A 453 -31.64 -3.43 12.53
C ASP A 453 -30.30 -4.00 13.00
N GLN A 454 -29.83 -5.09 12.36
CA GLN A 454 -28.54 -5.70 12.65
C GLN A 454 -27.35 -4.73 12.54
N HIS A 455 -27.48 -3.65 11.76
CA HIS A 455 -26.42 -2.65 11.59
C HIS A 455 -26.25 -1.72 12.79
N GLN A 456 -27.26 -1.59 13.66
CA GLN A 456 -27.16 -0.77 14.87
C GLN A 456 -26.02 -1.23 15.78
N ARG A 457 -25.75 -2.55 15.79
CA ARG A 457 -24.69 -3.17 16.60
C ARG A 457 -23.27 -2.80 16.15
N TYR A 458 -23.09 -2.14 15.00
CA TYR A 458 -21.78 -1.75 14.50
C TYR A 458 -21.34 -0.33 14.93
N SER A 459 -22.18 0.43 15.63
CA SER A 459 -21.73 1.68 16.24
C SER A 459 -20.83 1.40 17.45
N GLY A 460 -19.60 1.93 17.43
CA GLY A 460 -18.66 1.76 18.54
C GLY A 460 -17.23 2.20 18.18
N GLN A 461 -16.28 1.96 19.09
CA GLN A 461 -14.89 2.42 18.97
C GLN A 461 -14.16 1.74 17.81
N TYR A 462 -14.54 0.53 17.41
CA TYR A 462 -13.93 -0.12 16.26
C TYR A 462 -14.21 0.64 14.96
N SER A 463 -15.46 1.03 14.75
CA SER A 463 -15.87 1.78 13.57
C SER A 463 -15.28 3.19 13.57
N GLU A 464 -15.24 3.83 14.74
CA GLU A 464 -14.54 5.10 14.90
C GLU A 464 -13.07 4.96 14.50
N ALA A 465 -12.34 3.97 15.02
CA ALA A 465 -10.93 3.74 14.68
C ALA A 465 -10.72 3.43 13.19
N LEU A 466 -11.63 2.66 12.58
CA LEU A 466 -11.57 2.32 11.15
C LEU A 466 -11.69 3.54 10.23
N PHE A 467 -12.49 4.55 10.62
CA PHE A 467 -12.77 5.73 9.80
C PHE A 467 -12.18 7.04 10.35
N ARG A 468 -11.37 6.99 11.42
CA ARG A 468 -10.76 8.15 12.07
C ARG A 468 -9.72 8.84 11.19
N TYR A 469 -8.79 8.06 10.64
CA TYR A 469 -7.60 8.59 10.00
C TYR A 469 -7.87 9.05 8.55
N PRO A 470 -7.28 10.18 8.13
CA PRO A 470 -7.37 10.63 6.75
C PRO A 470 -6.54 9.75 5.80
N GLY A 471 -6.68 9.98 4.49
CA GLY A 471 -5.88 9.30 3.47
C GLY A 471 -4.39 9.65 3.52
N VAL A 472 -3.56 8.87 2.81
CA VAL A 472 -2.09 8.98 2.79
C VAL A 472 -1.58 10.39 2.42
N LEU A 473 -2.34 11.15 1.63
CA LEU A 473 -1.96 12.50 1.20
C LEU A 473 -1.90 13.50 2.37
N GLN A 474 -2.51 13.16 3.51
CA GLN A 474 -2.46 13.95 4.74
C GLN A 474 -1.50 13.38 5.79
N ASP A 475 -0.82 12.27 5.46
CA ASP A 475 0.22 11.71 6.31
C ASP A 475 1.41 12.69 6.39
N THR A 476 2.24 12.64 7.43
CA THR A 476 3.43 13.51 7.54
C THR A 476 4.69 12.67 7.46
N CYS A 477 5.64 12.99 6.58
CA CYS A 477 6.90 12.22 6.38
C CYS A 477 6.70 10.70 6.12
N PRO A 478 5.84 10.29 5.17
CA PRO A 478 5.53 8.89 4.88
C PRO A 478 6.78 8.09 4.45
N HIS A 479 7.68 8.70 3.66
CA HIS A 479 8.87 8.03 3.16
C HIS A 479 9.90 7.73 4.26
N SER A 480 10.23 8.71 5.09
CA SER A 480 11.17 8.51 6.20
C SER A 480 10.61 7.49 7.20
N LYS A 481 9.30 7.51 7.50
CA LYS A 481 8.66 6.44 8.31
C LYS A 481 8.85 5.06 7.71
N ALA A 482 8.58 4.93 6.41
CA ALA A 482 8.57 3.64 5.73
C ALA A 482 9.99 3.06 5.68
N LEU A 483 10.99 3.89 5.36
CA LEU A 483 12.41 3.54 5.40
C LEU A 483 12.82 3.00 6.78
N LEU A 484 12.42 3.68 7.86
CA LEU A 484 12.87 3.34 9.21
C LEU A 484 12.14 2.14 9.83
N ARG A 485 10.91 1.84 9.37
CA ARG A 485 10.22 0.59 9.74
C ARG A 485 10.91 -0.67 9.21
N GLN A 486 11.71 -0.54 8.16
CA GLN A 486 12.33 -1.68 7.46
C GLN A 486 13.77 -2.00 7.91
N PHE A 487 14.22 -1.49 9.07
CA PHE A 487 15.57 -1.60 9.65
C PHE A 487 16.11 -3.04 9.90
N LYS A 488 15.49 -4.10 9.35
CA LYS A 488 15.94 -5.48 9.59
C LYS A 488 17.13 -5.91 8.73
N ASN A 489 17.41 -5.25 7.60
CA ASN A 489 18.45 -5.69 6.66
C ASN A 489 19.63 -4.73 6.61
N LYS A 490 20.83 -5.25 6.92
CA LYS A 490 22.13 -4.55 6.86
C LYS A 490 22.66 -4.44 5.42
N GLU A 491 21.91 -3.83 4.52
CA GLU A 491 22.46 -3.47 3.22
C GLU A 491 23.23 -2.13 3.35
N ILE A 492 24.38 -2.03 2.66
CA ILE A 492 25.30 -0.89 2.78
C ILE A 492 24.64 0.41 2.30
N PHE A 493 23.88 0.38 1.21
CA PHE A 493 23.29 1.59 0.62
C PHE A 493 22.09 2.14 1.41
N PRO A 494 21.17 1.31 1.93
CA PRO A 494 20.16 1.75 2.90
C PRO A 494 20.76 2.37 4.18
N SER A 495 21.98 1.98 4.57
CA SER A 495 22.58 2.50 5.81
C SER A 495 22.96 3.98 5.76
N TRP A 496 23.29 4.54 4.59
CA TRP A 496 23.61 5.97 4.44
C TRP A 496 22.36 6.87 4.54
N ARG A 497 21.22 6.34 4.10
CA ARG A 497 19.90 6.98 4.16
C ARG A 497 19.37 7.12 5.58
N TRP A 498 19.92 6.36 6.51
CA TRP A 498 19.52 6.43 7.91
C TRP A 498 20.26 7.54 8.65
N PRO A 499 19.58 8.29 9.53
CA PRO A 499 20.24 9.17 10.47
C PRO A 499 21.12 8.35 11.42
N ALA A 500 22.41 8.69 11.48
CA ALA A 500 23.37 8.01 12.36
C ALA A 500 23.01 8.15 13.87
N SER A 501 22.17 9.13 14.22
CA SER A 501 21.70 9.38 15.58
C SER A 501 20.42 8.62 15.95
N TRP A 502 19.74 7.95 15.02
CA TRP A 502 18.51 7.24 15.36
C TRP A 502 18.77 5.76 15.57
N SER A 503 18.51 5.29 16.80
CA SER A 503 18.33 3.88 17.07
C SER A 503 16.87 3.49 16.81
N HIS A 504 16.60 2.19 16.77
CA HIS A 504 15.23 1.69 16.74
C HIS A 504 14.39 2.19 17.94
N ASP A 505 15.03 2.63 19.02
CA ASP A 505 14.38 3.13 20.22
C ASP A 505 14.03 4.62 20.07
N THR A 506 14.94 5.45 19.56
CA THR A 506 14.66 6.87 19.32
C THR A 506 13.71 7.13 18.14
N TYR A 507 13.53 6.15 17.23
CA TYR A 507 12.53 6.23 16.16
C TYR A 507 11.11 6.46 16.68
N TRP A 508 10.72 5.80 17.79
CA TRP A 508 9.36 5.91 18.29
C TRP A 508 9.10 7.20 19.05
N ASP A 509 10.11 7.72 19.74
CA ASP A 509 10.02 9.05 20.35
C ASP A 509 9.89 10.13 19.26
N TRP A 510 10.66 10.02 18.17
CA TRP A 510 10.46 10.88 16.99
C TRP A 510 9.06 10.70 16.40
N ARG A 511 8.57 9.46 16.27
CA ARG A 511 7.23 9.16 15.74
C ARG A 511 6.13 9.81 16.58
N LEU A 512 6.27 9.83 17.90
CA LEU A 512 5.33 10.47 18.82
C LEU A 512 5.42 11.99 18.72
N ALA A 513 6.61 12.56 18.65
CA ALA A 513 6.80 13.99 18.45
C ALA A 513 6.20 14.48 17.12
N LEU A 514 6.27 13.64 16.09
CA LEU A 514 5.69 13.91 14.77
C LEU A 514 4.16 13.87 14.78
N GLU A 515 3.56 12.96 15.55
CA GLU A 515 2.12 12.73 15.59
C GLU A 515 1.59 12.57 17.03
N PRO A 516 1.69 13.60 17.89
CA PRO A 516 1.41 13.47 19.32
C PRO A 516 -0.06 13.13 19.63
N LYS A 517 -0.97 13.39 18.68
CA LYS A 517 -2.40 13.08 18.79
C LYS A 517 -2.78 11.72 18.20
N ASN A 518 -1.84 10.96 17.66
CA ASN A 518 -2.13 9.67 17.04
C ASN A 518 -2.19 8.55 18.10
N GLN A 519 -3.40 8.20 18.53
CA GLN A 519 -3.62 7.22 19.60
C GLN A 519 -2.98 5.86 19.30
N ARG A 520 -2.99 5.41 18.05
CA ARG A 520 -2.34 4.16 17.63
C ARG A 520 -0.83 4.18 17.86
N VAL A 521 -0.18 5.31 17.60
CA VAL A 521 1.26 5.50 17.87
C VAL A 521 1.49 5.51 19.38
N THR A 522 0.70 6.27 20.14
CA THR A 522 0.79 6.34 21.60
C THR A 522 0.66 4.96 22.25
N TYR A 523 -0.36 4.18 21.88
CA TYR A 523 -0.54 2.81 22.38
C TYR A 523 0.64 1.90 22.03
N SER A 524 1.15 1.97 20.80
CA SER A 524 2.28 1.14 20.35
C SER A 524 3.55 1.38 21.18
N ILE A 525 3.77 2.62 21.62
CA ILE A 525 4.90 3.02 22.48
C ILE A 525 4.70 2.48 23.89
N LYS A 526 3.50 2.67 24.47
CA LYS A 526 3.16 2.13 25.80
C LYS A 526 3.37 0.61 25.84
N LEU A 527 2.84 -0.12 24.85
CA LEU A 527 3.00 -1.58 24.75
C LEU A 527 4.47 -2.00 24.66
N ARG A 528 5.32 -1.23 23.97
CA ARG A 528 6.76 -1.52 23.90
C ARG A 528 7.44 -1.34 25.25
N ARG A 529 7.23 -0.20 25.91
CA ARG A 529 7.80 0.08 27.24
C ARG A 529 7.42 -1.02 28.22
N VAL A 530 6.15 -1.44 28.20
CA VAL A 530 5.68 -2.59 28.99
C VAL A 530 6.44 -3.87 28.64
N LYS A 531 6.61 -4.20 27.36
CA LYS A 531 7.38 -5.39 26.95
C LYS A 531 8.84 -5.35 27.42
N GLU A 532 9.47 -4.18 27.50
CA GLU A 532 10.81 -4.00 28.04
C GLU A 532 10.83 -4.24 29.55
N MET A 533 9.90 -3.64 30.30
CA MET A 533 9.74 -3.85 31.74
C MET A 533 9.51 -5.32 32.09
N ILE A 534 8.67 -6.03 31.31
CA ILE A 534 8.40 -7.45 31.53
C ILE A 534 9.63 -8.31 31.21
N ARG A 535 10.41 -7.96 30.17
CA ARG A 535 11.66 -8.66 29.85
C ARG A 535 12.74 -8.47 30.91
N SER A 536 12.82 -7.29 31.52
CA SER A 536 13.74 -7.02 32.63
C SER A 536 13.21 -7.49 33.99
N ASN A 537 11.98 -8.02 34.05
CA ASN A 537 11.29 -8.40 35.27
C ASN A 537 11.18 -7.25 36.29
N ASP A 538 11.04 -6.01 35.80
CA ASP A 538 10.99 -4.80 36.62
C ASP A 538 9.56 -4.53 37.14
N GLN A 539 9.19 -5.19 38.23
CA GLN A 539 7.88 -5.05 38.86
C GLN A 539 7.59 -3.62 39.35
N LYS A 540 8.62 -2.85 39.75
CA LYS A 540 8.44 -1.49 40.26
C LYS A 540 7.96 -0.57 39.14
N SER A 541 8.64 -0.61 38.00
CA SER A 541 8.25 0.17 36.81
C SER A 541 6.89 -0.25 36.27
N VAL A 542 6.53 -1.54 36.33
CA VAL A 542 5.19 -2.00 35.96
C VAL A 542 4.12 -1.40 36.89
N ARG A 543 4.31 -1.45 38.22
CA ARG A 543 3.37 -0.84 39.18
C ARG A 543 3.23 0.67 38.95
N GLN A 544 4.34 1.36 38.70
CA GLN A 544 4.32 2.78 38.36
C GLN A 544 3.52 3.05 37.07
N PHE A 545 3.78 2.28 36.01
CA PHE A 545 3.07 2.41 34.74
C PHE A 545 1.56 2.24 34.92
N ILE A 546 1.12 1.24 35.69
CA ILE A 546 -0.31 1.02 36.00
C ILE A 546 -0.91 2.26 36.67
N SER A 547 -0.23 2.79 37.71
CA SER A 547 -0.72 3.96 38.45
C SER A 547 -0.86 5.22 37.59
N GLU A 548 -0.02 5.37 36.56
CA GLU A 548 -0.04 6.50 35.63
C GLU A 548 -1.17 6.45 34.59
N GLN A 549 -1.83 5.30 34.38
CA GLN A 549 -2.80 5.17 33.28
C GLN A 549 -4.18 5.76 33.60
N GLU A 550 -4.49 6.11 34.85
CA GLU A 550 -5.81 6.63 35.29
C GLU A 550 -7.00 5.89 34.62
N LEU A 551 -7.00 4.56 34.70
CA LEU A 551 -7.96 3.73 33.99
C LEU A 551 -9.35 3.85 34.60
N ASP A 552 -10.18 4.65 33.96
CA ASP A 552 -11.62 4.70 34.17
C ASP A 552 -12.29 4.18 32.90
N VAL A 553 -13.00 3.06 33.01
CA VAL A 553 -13.68 2.43 31.86
C VAL A 553 -14.75 3.35 31.29
N ALA A 554 -15.32 4.26 32.09
CA ALA A 554 -16.23 5.30 31.61
C ALA A 554 -15.52 6.32 30.70
N LYS A 555 -14.18 6.38 30.71
CA LYS A 555 -13.36 7.26 29.87
C LYS A 555 -12.81 6.60 28.61
N ILE A 556 -13.15 5.34 28.30
CA ILE A 556 -12.73 4.71 27.03
C ILE A 556 -13.38 5.46 25.86
N ARG A 557 -12.56 6.22 25.12
CA ARG A 557 -13.00 7.01 23.96
C ARG A 557 -12.59 6.35 22.65
N PHE A 558 -11.45 5.69 22.65
CA PHE A 558 -10.83 5.10 21.48
C PHE A 558 -10.61 3.60 21.67
N LEU A 559 -10.52 2.87 20.55
CA LEU A 559 -10.21 1.44 20.58
C LEU A 559 -8.84 1.17 21.23
N GLU A 560 -7.91 2.11 21.07
CA GLU A 560 -6.60 2.04 21.72
C GLU A 560 -6.66 2.14 23.25
N ASP A 561 -7.62 2.88 23.81
CA ASP A 561 -7.85 2.94 25.26
C ASP A 561 -8.35 1.59 25.78
N TYR A 562 -9.23 0.95 25.01
CA TYR A 562 -9.73 -0.38 25.29
C TYR A 562 -8.61 -1.43 25.28
N TRP A 563 -7.70 -1.38 24.30
CA TRP A 563 -6.51 -2.26 24.29
C TRP A 563 -5.51 -1.94 25.40
N LEU A 564 -5.40 -0.67 25.80
CA LEU A 564 -4.58 -0.28 26.95
C LEU A 564 -5.15 -0.86 28.25
N ALA A 565 -6.46 -0.81 28.45
CA ALA A 565 -7.11 -1.42 29.60
C ALA A 565 -6.90 -2.95 29.63
N GLN A 566 -7.04 -3.65 28.49
CA GLN A 566 -6.69 -5.08 28.41
C GLN A 566 -5.22 -5.35 28.78
N LEU A 567 -4.30 -4.50 28.31
CA LEU A 567 -2.89 -4.62 28.65
C LEU A 567 -2.65 -4.43 30.15
N VAL A 568 -3.35 -3.50 30.79
CA VAL A 568 -3.20 -3.29 32.24
C VAL A 568 -3.81 -4.44 33.05
N ALA A 569 -4.91 -5.02 32.60
CA ALA A 569 -5.45 -6.26 33.17
C ALA A 569 -4.39 -7.38 33.11
N ASP A 570 -3.73 -7.56 31.96
CA ASP A 570 -2.61 -8.50 31.81
C ASP A 570 -1.43 -8.20 32.76
N LEU A 571 -1.18 -6.93 33.09
CA LEU A 571 -0.13 -6.55 34.05
C LEU A 571 -0.52 -6.82 35.50
N HIS A 572 -1.79 -6.61 35.88
CA HIS A 572 -2.28 -7.02 37.19
C HIS A 572 -2.18 -8.53 37.37
N ALA A 573 -2.59 -9.31 36.35
CA ALA A 573 -2.41 -10.76 36.34
C ALA A 573 -0.92 -11.16 36.48
N TRP A 574 -0.03 -10.50 35.74
CA TRP A 574 1.41 -10.75 35.81
C TRP A 574 2.02 -10.44 37.19
N LEU A 575 1.52 -9.40 37.88
CA LEU A 575 1.91 -9.05 39.26
C LEU A 575 1.27 -9.95 40.33
N GLY A 576 0.35 -10.85 39.96
CA GLY A 576 -0.41 -11.67 40.90
C GLY A 576 -1.56 -10.95 41.60
N ASP A 577 -2.00 -9.80 41.08
CA ASP A 577 -3.12 -9.02 41.60
C ASP A 577 -4.43 -9.44 40.91
N ALA A 578 -4.91 -10.64 41.26
CA ALA A 578 -6.09 -11.25 40.64
C ALA A 578 -7.36 -10.40 40.79
N LYS A 579 -7.52 -9.70 41.92
CA LYS A 579 -8.71 -8.89 42.19
C LYS A 579 -8.84 -7.75 41.17
N SER A 580 -7.76 -7.02 40.92
CA SER A 580 -7.77 -5.90 39.97
C SER A 580 -7.86 -6.36 38.52
N ASP A 581 -7.27 -7.52 38.17
CA ASP A 581 -7.47 -8.14 36.85
C ASP A 581 -8.95 -8.46 36.63
N ASP A 582 -9.56 -9.22 37.54
CA ASP A 582 -10.97 -9.64 37.45
C ASP A 582 -11.94 -8.45 37.38
N GLU A 583 -11.72 -7.42 38.20
CA GLU A 583 -12.54 -6.21 38.20
C GLU A 583 -12.46 -5.49 36.84
N LEU A 584 -11.25 -5.34 36.30
CA LEU A 584 -11.04 -4.66 35.02
C LEU A 584 -11.60 -5.47 33.85
N LEU A 585 -11.43 -6.80 33.85
CA LEU A 585 -12.00 -7.66 32.82
C LEU A 585 -13.54 -7.57 32.79
N LYS A 586 -14.21 -7.59 33.95
CA LYS A 586 -15.67 -7.43 34.06
C LYS A 586 -16.13 -6.06 33.57
N HIS A 587 -15.41 -5.00 33.92
CA HIS A 587 -15.74 -3.67 33.39
C HIS A 587 -15.59 -3.62 31.85
N LEU A 588 -14.55 -4.25 31.30
CA LEU A 588 -14.37 -4.34 29.85
C LEU A 588 -15.44 -5.21 29.17
N GLU A 589 -15.95 -6.23 29.85
CA GLU A 589 -17.07 -7.06 29.39
C GLU A 589 -18.35 -6.23 29.30
N ASN A 590 -18.74 -5.56 30.38
CA ASN A 590 -19.89 -4.64 30.40
C ASN A 590 -19.76 -3.54 29.33
N PHE A 591 -18.55 -3.02 29.10
CA PHE A 591 -18.30 -2.03 28.06
C PHE A 591 -18.62 -2.59 26.65
N GLN A 592 -18.25 -3.84 26.36
CA GLN A 592 -18.53 -4.47 25.07
C GLN A 592 -20.02 -4.69 24.79
N GLU A 593 -20.83 -4.86 25.83
CA GLU A 593 -22.30 -4.97 25.66
C GLU A 593 -22.91 -3.67 25.10
N SER A 594 -22.33 -2.53 25.47
CA SER A 594 -22.80 -1.20 25.05
C SER A 594 -22.07 -0.63 23.83
N SER A 595 -20.92 -1.19 23.45
CA SER A 595 -20.09 -0.62 22.40
C SER A 595 -19.29 -1.63 21.58
N PHE A 596 -19.35 -1.48 20.26
CA PHE A 596 -18.66 -2.38 19.35
C PHE A 596 -17.15 -2.12 19.27
N VAL A 597 -16.37 -3.02 19.87
CA VAL A 597 -14.89 -3.03 19.84
C VAL A 597 -14.30 -3.91 18.73
N GLY A 598 -15.16 -4.57 17.95
CA GLY A 598 -14.76 -5.49 16.88
C GLY A 598 -14.48 -6.91 17.36
N PHE A 599 -14.72 -7.89 16.50
CA PHE A 599 -14.65 -9.32 16.86
C PHE A 599 -13.28 -9.78 17.36
N SER A 600 -12.19 -9.20 16.84
CA SER A 600 -10.86 -9.56 17.32
C SER A 600 -10.60 -9.09 18.75
N ALA A 601 -11.03 -7.89 19.13
CA ALA A 601 -10.85 -7.37 20.48
C ALA A 601 -11.81 -8.05 21.47
N ALA A 602 -13.05 -8.31 21.03
CA ALA A 602 -14.05 -9.10 21.75
C ALA A 602 -13.51 -10.48 22.15
N ARG A 603 -13.02 -11.22 21.16
CA ARG A 603 -12.44 -12.54 21.35
C ARG A 603 -11.21 -12.53 22.26
N GLN A 604 -10.38 -11.49 22.18
CA GLN A 604 -9.23 -11.35 23.08
C GLN A 604 -9.65 -11.17 24.54
N LEU A 605 -10.76 -10.45 24.80
CA LEU A 605 -11.31 -10.35 26.15
C LEU A 605 -11.92 -11.68 26.60
N GLU A 606 -12.76 -12.29 25.77
CA GLU A 606 -13.44 -13.55 26.09
C GLU A 606 -12.45 -14.65 26.47
N LEU A 607 -11.33 -14.78 25.73
CA LEU A 607 -10.28 -15.72 26.09
C LEU A 607 -9.66 -15.41 27.47
N ARG A 608 -9.51 -14.14 27.84
CA ARG A 608 -8.97 -13.75 29.17
C ARG A 608 -9.96 -14.08 30.28
N LEU A 609 -11.24 -13.84 30.07
CA LEU A 609 -12.32 -14.21 31.01
C LEU A 609 -12.37 -15.72 31.22
N LEU A 610 -12.32 -16.50 30.13
CA LEU A 610 -12.27 -17.97 30.20
C LEU A 610 -11.05 -18.45 31.00
N ILE A 611 -9.87 -17.90 30.71
CA ILE A 611 -8.63 -18.27 31.42
C ILE A 611 -8.70 -17.89 32.90
N ALA A 612 -9.24 -16.72 33.24
CA ALA A 612 -9.39 -16.30 34.64
C ALA A 612 -10.35 -17.21 35.41
N SER A 613 -11.41 -17.70 34.74
CA SER A 613 -12.43 -18.56 35.35
C SER A 613 -12.01 -20.02 35.55
N ASP A 614 -11.03 -20.53 34.79
CA ASP A 614 -10.60 -21.93 34.85
C ASP A 614 -9.23 -22.10 35.52
N THR A 615 -9.23 -22.62 36.74
CA THR A 615 -8.03 -22.84 37.55
C THR A 615 -7.17 -24.00 37.07
N ASN A 616 -7.68 -24.86 36.18
CA ASN A 616 -6.93 -26.01 35.65
C ASN A 616 -6.00 -25.63 34.48
N LEU A 617 -6.15 -24.43 33.93
CA LEU A 617 -5.32 -23.94 32.84
C LEU A 617 -3.98 -23.37 33.35
N PRO A 618 -2.91 -23.43 32.55
CA PRO A 618 -1.67 -22.71 32.83
C PRO A 618 -1.86 -21.20 32.60
N GLN A 619 -2.66 -20.55 33.48
CA GLN A 619 -3.19 -19.21 33.28
C GLN A 619 -2.11 -18.19 32.94
N LYS A 620 -1.02 -18.18 33.71
CA LYS A 620 0.12 -17.27 33.51
C LYS A 620 0.73 -17.39 32.12
N ASP A 621 1.05 -18.61 31.68
CA ASP A 621 1.73 -18.83 30.39
C ASP A 621 0.84 -18.42 29.22
N ILE A 622 -0.48 -18.68 29.32
CA ILE A 622 -1.45 -18.30 28.29
C ILE A 622 -1.65 -16.78 28.29
N ARG A 623 -1.81 -16.14 29.45
CA ARG A 623 -1.95 -14.67 29.57
C ARG A 623 -0.71 -13.95 29.04
N ASP A 624 0.49 -14.40 29.40
CA ASP A 624 1.74 -13.85 28.87
C ASP A 624 1.79 -13.94 27.34
N TYR A 625 1.28 -15.03 26.77
CA TYR A 625 1.21 -15.22 25.33
C TYR A 625 0.15 -14.31 24.68
N LEU A 626 -1.04 -14.18 25.27
CA LEU A 626 -2.11 -13.30 24.76
C LEU A 626 -1.74 -11.82 24.85
N ALA A 627 -1.01 -11.42 25.88
CA ALA A 627 -0.44 -10.07 26.04
C ALA A 627 0.76 -9.82 25.09
N GLY A 628 1.32 -10.89 24.50
CA GLY A 628 2.51 -10.83 23.66
C GLY A 628 3.81 -10.59 24.44
N PHE A 629 3.83 -10.93 25.73
CA PHE A 629 5.01 -10.99 26.59
C PHE A 629 5.83 -12.25 26.29
N SER A 630 5.17 -13.36 25.94
CA SER A 630 5.80 -14.61 25.54
C SER A 630 5.45 -15.01 24.09
N SER A 631 6.27 -15.87 23.50
CA SER A 631 5.99 -16.47 22.18
C SER A 631 5.26 -17.80 22.35
N PHE A 632 4.41 -18.18 21.39
CA PHE A 632 3.72 -19.49 21.41
C PHE A 632 4.69 -20.68 21.62
N LYS A 633 5.91 -20.62 21.08
CA LYS A 633 6.93 -21.66 21.26
C LYS A 633 7.31 -21.95 22.72
N LYS A 634 7.05 -21.01 23.63
CA LYS A 634 7.29 -21.17 25.08
C LYS A 634 6.09 -21.75 25.82
N LEU A 635 4.91 -21.75 25.20
CA LEU A 635 3.71 -22.34 25.79
C LEU A 635 3.81 -23.86 25.72
N LYS A 636 3.94 -24.51 26.87
CA LYS A 636 3.95 -25.97 26.95
C LYS A 636 2.62 -26.53 26.43
N PRO A 637 2.63 -27.64 25.67
CA PRO A 637 1.39 -28.31 25.29
C PRO A 637 0.58 -28.74 26.52
N PHE A 638 -0.73 -28.59 26.46
CA PHE A 638 -1.68 -29.08 27.46
C PHE A 638 -2.93 -29.62 26.75
N ASP A 639 -3.52 -30.66 27.31
CA ASP A 639 -4.65 -31.39 26.71
C ASP A 639 -5.96 -30.63 26.91
N HIS A 640 -6.17 -29.61 26.08
CA HIS A 640 -7.34 -28.75 26.13
C HIS A 640 -7.58 -28.09 24.77
N TRP A 641 -8.85 -27.90 24.40
CA TRP A 641 -9.22 -27.29 23.11
C TRP A 641 -8.55 -25.92 22.90
N LEU A 642 -8.39 -25.14 23.97
CA LEU A 642 -7.78 -23.82 23.94
C LEU A 642 -6.34 -23.87 23.42
N TYR A 643 -5.54 -24.89 23.81
CA TYR A 643 -4.18 -25.02 23.29
C TYR A 643 -4.19 -25.16 21.77
N HIS A 644 -5.04 -26.05 21.26
CA HIS A 644 -5.18 -26.29 19.83
C HIS A 644 -5.74 -25.08 19.10
N TYR A 645 -6.72 -24.37 19.69
CA TYR A 645 -7.27 -23.13 19.15
C TYR A 645 -6.17 -22.07 19.00
N LEU A 646 -5.30 -21.90 19.99
CA LEU A 646 -4.17 -20.97 19.91
C LEU A 646 -3.10 -21.46 18.91
N ARG A 647 -2.92 -22.78 18.77
CA ARG A 647 -1.96 -23.43 17.87
C ARG A 647 -2.34 -23.28 16.40
N ILE A 648 -3.58 -23.61 16.01
CA ILE A 648 -4.05 -23.55 14.61
C ILE A 648 -3.96 -22.14 14.03
N ARG A 649 -4.00 -21.10 14.88
CA ARG A 649 -3.83 -19.69 14.47
C ARG A 649 -2.38 -19.30 14.18
N ARG A 650 -1.41 -20.19 14.40
CA ARG A 650 0.02 -19.94 14.17
C ARG A 650 0.51 -20.70 12.96
N PRO A 651 1.49 -20.13 12.22
CA PRO A 651 2.09 -20.80 11.07
C PRO A 651 3.07 -21.90 11.53
N ILE A 652 2.55 -22.87 12.25
CA ILE A 652 3.22 -24.05 12.76
C ILE A 652 2.65 -25.22 11.99
N ARG A 653 3.51 -26.12 11.51
CA ARG A 653 3.06 -27.32 10.80
C ARG A 653 2.29 -28.21 11.76
N ILE A 654 1.12 -28.67 11.32
CA ILE A 654 0.26 -29.62 12.01
C ILE A 654 0.17 -30.84 11.10
N SER A 655 0.33 -32.05 11.66
CA SER A 655 0.22 -33.27 10.86
C SER A 655 -1.22 -33.47 10.39
N GLU A 656 -1.39 -34.19 9.28
CA GLU A 656 -2.73 -34.52 8.78
C GLU A 656 -3.54 -35.30 9.82
N ASP A 657 -2.93 -36.26 10.51
CA ASP A 657 -3.59 -37.03 11.58
C ASP A 657 -4.08 -36.13 12.72
N GLU A 658 -3.26 -35.16 13.13
CA GLU A 658 -3.67 -34.20 14.16
C GLU A 658 -4.82 -33.33 13.65
N LEU A 659 -4.78 -32.85 12.40
CA LEU A 659 -5.89 -32.09 11.83
C LEU A 659 -7.20 -32.89 11.78
N ARG A 660 -7.14 -34.18 11.42
CA ARG A 660 -8.31 -35.08 11.44
C ARG A 660 -8.88 -35.22 12.86
N ASN A 661 -8.01 -35.39 13.87
CA ASN A 661 -8.43 -35.46 15.26
C ASN A 661 -9.07 -34.14 15.74
N LEU A 662 -8.55 -32.99 15.28
CA LEU A 662 -9.10 -31.68 15.61
C LEU A 662 -10.49 -31.44 15.02
N VAL A 663 -10.81 -32.02 13.85
CA VAL A 663 -12.17 -31.97 13.29
C VAL A 663 -13.17 -32.71 14.21
N SER A 664 -12.75 -33.82 14.82
CA SER A 664 -13.58 -34.57 15.77
C SER A 664 -13.57 -34.02 17.21
N MET A 665 -12.72 -33.03 17.50
CA MET A 665 -12.60 -32.47 18.84
C MET A 665 -13.85 -31.68 19.21
N THR A 666 -14.45 -32.01 20.36
CA THR A 666 -15.58 -31.24 20.89
C THR A 666 -15.07 -29.98 21.57
N ILE A 667 -15.54 -28.82 21.11
CA ILE A 667 -15.33 -27.53 21.79
C ILE A 667 -16.53 -27.22 22.72
N PRO A 668 -16.34 -26.48 23.83
CA PRO A 668 -17.42 -26.18 24.75
C PRO A 668 -18.63 -25.50 24.08
N HIS A 669 -19.83 -25.93 24.46
CA HIS A 669 -21.08 -25.47 23.86
C HIS A 669 -21.45 -24.03 24.22
N ASP A 670 -20.94 -23.53 25.33
CA ASP A 670 -21.17 -22.20 25.89
C ASP A 670 -20.28 -21.11 25.29
N LEU A 671 -19.32 -21.45 24.43
CA LEU A 671 -18.49 -20.47 23.72
C LEU A 671 -19.33 -19.54 22.84
N SER A 672 -18.90 -18.28 22.72
CA SER A 672 -19.55 -17.35 21.80
C SER A 672 -19.51 -17.83 20.35
N GLU A 673 -20.47 -17.37 19.55
CA GLU A 673 -20.46 -17.60 18.10
C GLU A 673 -19.16 -17.10 17.45
N ASN A 674 -18.54 -16.05 18.00
CA ASN A 674 -17.28 -15.50 17.50
C ASN A 674 -16.10 -16.48 17.69
N ILE A 675 -15.99 -17.14 18.85
CA ILE A 675 -14.96 -18.17 19.05
C ILE A 675 -15.24 -19.39 18.18
N LYS A 676 -16.49 -19.86 18.13
CA LYS A 676 -16.89 -21.01 17.30
C LYS A 676 -16.60 -20.77 15.81
N PHE A 677 -16.98 -19.60 15.31
CA PHE A 677 -16.67 -19.14 13.96
C PHE A 677 -15.16 -19.20 13.69
N GLU A 678 -14.35 -18.60 14.57
CA GLU A 678 -12.90 -18.55 14.39
C GLU A 678 -12.23 -19.91 14.47
N TRP A 679 -12.72 -20.81 15.34
CA TRP A 679 -12.26 -22.19 15.40
C TRP A 679 -12.45 -22.89 14.05
N HIS A 680 -13.71 -22.95 13.58
CA HIS A 680 -14.04 -23.62 12.33
C HIS A 680 -13.32 -22.97 11.14
N LYS A 681 -13.34 -21.64 11.03
CA LYS A 681 -12.65 -20.93 9.94
C LYS A 681 -11.15 -21.22 9.92
N THR A 682 -10.49 -21.14 11.08
CA THR A 682 -9.02 -21.35 11.13
C THR A 682 -8.66 -22.81 10.88
N LEU A 683 -9.43 -23.75 11.42
CA LEU A 683 -9.25 -25.18 11.17
C LEU A 683 -9.48 -25.52 9.69
N GLY A 684 -10.55 -25.00 9.09
CA GLY A 684 -10.82 -25.13 7.66
C GLY A 684 -9.65 -24.62 6.81
N GLY A 685 -9.08 -23.46 7.16
CA GLY A 685 -7.88 -22.95 6.49
C GLY A 685 -6.65 -23.84 6.63
N ARG A 686 -6.45 -24.49 7.78
CA ARG A 686 -5.38 -25.48 7.95
C ARG A 686 -5.62 -26.75 7.14
N LEU A 687 -6.87 -27.19 7.03
CA LEU A 687 -7.27 -28.31 6.20
C LEU A 687 -7.05 -28.00 4.70
N MET A 688 -7.34 -26.77 4.27
CA MET A 688 -7.00 -26.28 2.91
C MET A 688 -5.50 -26.34 2.64
N GLU A 689 -4.68 -25.81 3.55
CA GLU A 689 -3.22 -25.88 3.44
C GLU A 689 -2.70 -27.34 3.37
N ALA A 690 -3.33 -28.25 4.11
CA ALA A 690 -3.04 -29.68 4.12
C ALA A 690 -3.71 -30.48 2.98
N LYS A 691 -4.44 -29.82 2.07
CA LYS A 691 -5.18 -30.45 0.95
C LYS A 691 -6.23 -31.47 1.38
N LEU A 692 -6.76 -31.34 2.60
CA LEU A 692 -7.86 -32.16 3.14
C LEU A 692 -9.21 -31.50 2.81
N TYR A 693 -9.51 -31.39 1.52
CA TYR A 693 -10.56 -30.49 1.01
C TYR A 693 -11.99 -30.86 1.43
N GLU A 694 -12.34 -32.15 1.51
CA GLU A 694 -13.67 -32.57 1.99
C GLU A 694 -13.91 -32.16 3.45
N LEU A 695 -12.91 -32.37 4.31
CA LEU A 695 -12.95 -31.93 5.71
C LEU A 695 -12.94 -30.41 5.81
N ALA A 696 -12.20 -29.73 4.93
CA ALA A 696 -12.20 -28.27 4.88
C ALA A 696 -13.60 -27.73 4.54
N ALA A 697 -14.28 -28.33 3.55
CA ALA A 697 -15.63 -27.94 3.13
C ALA A 697 -16.64 -28.07 4.26
N SER A 698 -16.69 -29.22 4.94
CA SER A 698 -17.59 -29.42 6.09
C SER A 698 -17.23 -28.51 7.27
N THR A 699 -15.95 -28.24 7.49
CA THR A 699 -15.52 -27.32 8.54
C THR A 699 -15.91 -25.86 8.21
N PHE A 700 -15.82 -25.42 6.95
CA PHE A 700 -16.29 -24.10 6.54
C PHE A 700 -17.81 -23.96 6.58
N GLU A 701 -18.56 -25.04 6.35
CA GLU A 701 -20.00 -25.07 6.61
C GLU A 701 -20.30 -24.80 8.09
N GLY A 702 -19.55 -25.44 8.99
CA GLY A 702 -19.59 -25.13 10.43
C GLY A 702 -19.27 -23.65 10.72
N ALA A 703 -18.26 -23.08 10.05
CA ALA A 703 -17.95 -21.66 10.18
C ALA A 703 -19.11 -20.77 9.69
N LEU A 704 -19.73 -21.11 8.55
CA LEU A 704 -20.84 -20.35 7.97
C LEU A 704 -22.04 -20.26 8.93
N ASN A 705 -22.31 -21.32 9.71
CA ASN A 705 -23.39 -21.35 10.71
C ASN A 705 -23.20 -20.31 11.82
N PHE A 706 -21.95 -20.00 12.19
CA PHE A 706 -21.61 -19.01 13.21
C PHE A 706 -21.12 -17.67 12.63
N ALA A 707 -21.10 -17.53 11.30
CA ALA A 707 -20.54 -16.37 10.65
C ALA A 707 -21.41 -15.13 10.88
N HIS A 708 -20.79 -14.08 11.42
CA HIS A 708 -21.41 -12.76 11.49
C HIS A 708 -21.63 -12.17 10.08
N PRO A 709 -22.54 -11.18 9.90
CA PRO A 709 -22.89 -10.65 8.57
C PRO A 709 -21.71 -10.20 7.70
N GLY A 710 -20.64 -9.65 8.30
CA GLY A 710 -19.41 -9.27 7.59
C GLY A 710 -18.49 -10.41 7.14
N ALA A 711 -18.80 -11.66 7.49
CA ALA A 711 -18.02 -12.85 7.13
C ALA A 711 -18.81 -13.90 6.33
N LYS A 712 -20.15 -13.85 6.32
CA LYS A 712 -20.98 -14.87 5.65
C LYS A 712 -20.60 -15.12 4.19
N ASP A 713 -20.50 -14.06 3.38
CA ASP A 713 -20.21 -14.18 1.94
C ASP A 713 -18.83 -14.82 1.70
N VAL A 714 -17.82 -14.49 2.51
CA VAL A 714 -16.46 -15.04 2.35
C VAL A 714 -16.36 -16.47 2.90
N SER A 715 -17.06 -16.81 3.97
CA SER A 715 -17.09 -18.18 4.49
C SER A 715 -17.79 -19.13 3.52
N LYS A 716 -18.85 -18.66 2.86
CA LYS A 716 -19.49 -19.38 1.77
C LYS A 716 -18.51 -19.60 0.61
N LEU A 717 -17.77 -18.56 0.22
CA LEU A 717 -16.76 -18.69 -0.83
C LEU A 717 -15.67 -19.71 -0.48
N PHE A 718 -15.19 -19.76 0.77
CA PHE A 718 -14.22 -20.77 1.21
C PHE A 718 -14.79 -22.19 1.20
N GLN A 719 -16.06 -22.37 1.58
CA GLN A 719 -16.75 -23.65 1.47
C GLN A 719 -16.86 -24.11 0.00
N GLU A 720 -17.25 -23.19 -0.90
CA GLU A 720 -17.35 -23.44 -2.34
C GLU A 720 -15.98 -23.78 -2.95
N GLU A 721 -14.92 -23.06 -2.56
CA GLU A 721 -13.53 -23.34 -2.96
C GLU A 721 -13.09 -24.75 -2.53
N ALA A 722 -13.28 -25.09 -1.26
CA ALA A 722 -12.93 -26.40 -0.72
C ALA A 722 -13.69 -27.52 -1.44
N THR A 723 -15.00 -27.33 -1.67
CA THR A 723 -15.84 -28.31 -2.38
C THR A 723 -15.37 -28.49 -3.84
N TRP A 724 -15.03 -27.40 -4.52
CA TRP A 724 -14.54 -27.41 -5.90
C TRP A 724 -13.23 -28.18 -6.05
N HIS A 725 -12.34 -28.07 -5.06
CA HIS A 725 -11.08 -28.83 -5.04
C HIS A 725 -11.31 -30.30 -4.68
N ALA A 726 -12.20 -30.61 -3.74
CA ALA A 726 -12.55 -31.98 -3.36
C ALA A 726 -13.07 -32.80 -4.55
N GLN A 727 -13.87 -32.20 -5.43
CA GLN A 727 -14.42 -32.85 -6.63
C GLN A 727 -13.39 -33.16 -7.73
N ARG A 728 -12.15 -32.67 -7.61
CA ARG A 728 -11.09 -32.79 -8.63
C ARG A 728 -9.92 -33.67 -8.20
N ILE A 729 -9.87 -34.09 -6.93
CA ILE A 729 -9.02 -35.17 -6.45
C ILE A 729 -9.78 -36.47 -6.67
#